data_AF-A0A7S1G0W4-F1
#
_entry.id   AF-A0A7S1G0W4-F1
#
_cell.length_a   1.000
_cell.length_b   1.000
_cell.length_c   1.000
_cell.angle_alpha   90.00
_cell.angle_beta   90.00
_cell.angle_gamma   90.00
#
_symmetry.space_group_name_H-M   'P 1'
#
loop_
_entity.id
_entity.type
_entity.pdbx_description
1 polymer ?
#
loop_
_entity_poly.entity_id
_entity_poly.type
_entity_poly.pdbx_seq_one_letter_code
_entity_poly.pdbx_strand_id
1 'polypeptide(L)'
;SNSDDPKCYLMHIAVTPIMTNGERYLYTASCARITKFRIQDWSVNAVSSWSFQGSAILSACNGSLRSEMEFIQHDSNTWVLAIPSMPVIWLPPGGCQWAIYFVPIDANGNSAGPASVIYLPGQMPKGLEFSPDGQYLYYTQQSGIFVVNVGTGATSPVSSATNAIDFAEGQIEMAHDGKMYFVAANRLAYLDDPNDPFGSAFVDPAPGTDTFSYPKTFGSQGPPASAGALDHGLRLLNDQIDGQEYADILLKISPECCSGEIVYHETHFTAATGFATWQSGNNPFGDETGTVYIQEELRFPTNAVVQIRYMTFKFGLNAKVIVERGARVILNGAILTSVDCAGVMWRGIDVWGTNTIPQYPPNVGTGWLRMYNGAELSQAKNAVHVIRDNGSGSLSWDYTGGLVQCSNSRFVNNSRDVAFLRYDLGNKSYFNSCKFLLTASLNNPAAAVYSRVTMYKVYGVRFIANEFDNSFYSVALRDNGIYSIDSHYKLTYRCNIMLPLGSICPQINRVGNTFTNLDYGVYATSINPLNSVEIRNNIFFNCGQGVYLIGMDGAILADNEFDIGDDGYSYGAYLNSCALYEVEGNKFHTSFGATYGLVISNSNNGGTSTDAHEVYGNSFHELIIGTLALFKNHGPAFYDGLVYRCNVFIDSGVVDIGVTGFFGSGGIATVQGGCLSPFTPANNIFSLPTPSAGDLWQMTPMDPVTYQYHATTSFQTEPLEFNTANTYPTVCVSTGWPDFNPAVHCPAIEEKKLFEIEKLKKMMHEEGMKGTEIMKKIDDGRTEQLLDMIKNPDTSKNNLKDTLIRISPYLSDEVISAYITRNDGKKNISQVLEANLPLSMEVYETVKENKKSLGNKKFKKVDKLHQKAVSKGQMSGSKTLTVYA
;
A
#
# COMPACT_ATOMS: atom_id res chain seq x y z
N SER A 1 40.18 -2.45 21.28
CA SER A 1 41.21 -2.65 22.33
C SER A 1 42.49 -3.12 21.66
N ASN A 2 43.55 -2.31 21.69
CA ASN A 2 44.92 -2.73 21.39
C ASN A 2 45.73 -2.57 22.70
N SER A 3 45.60 -3.53 23.61
CA SER A 3 46.50 -3.62 24.76
C SER A 3 47.29 -4.93 24.65
N ASP A 4 48.59 -4.82 24.42
CA ASP A 4 49.55 -5.92 24.23
C ASP A 4 49.83 -6.76 25.50
N ASP A 5 48.88 -6.83 26.46
CA ASP A 5 49.00 -7.69 27.65
C ASP A 5 47.90 -8.76 27.66
N PRO A 6 48.22 -10.04 27.34
CA PRO A 6 47.27 -11.14 27.27
C PRO A 6 46.77 -11.63 28.65
N LYS A 7 46.73 -10.76 29.67
CA LYS A 7 46.22 -11.06 31.02
C LYS A 7 45.07 -10.17 31.48
N CYS A 8 44.69 -9.14 30.72
CA CYS A 8 43.58 -8.24 31.06
C CYS A 8 42.40 -8.43 30.09
N TYR A 9 41.61 -9.48 30.29
CA TYR A 9 40.52 -9.84 29.36
C TYR A 9 39.10 -9.36 29.76
N LEU A 10 38.94 -8.66 30.89
CA LEU A 10 37.62 -8.25 31.37
C LEU A 10 37.56 -6.73 31.58
N MET A 11 36.51 -6.12 31.02
CA MET A 11 36.15 -4.72 31.21
C MET A 11 35.01 -4.65 32.21
N HIS A 12 35.18 -3.84 33.26
CA HIS A 12 34.07 -3.46 34.13
C HIS A 12 33.37 -2.24 33.55
N ILE A 13 32.09 -2.07 33.84
CA ILE A 13 31.29 -0.96 33.33
C ILE A 13 30.55 -0.33 34.51
N ALA A 14 30.59 0.99 34.60
CA ALA A 14 29.69 1.79 35.44
C ALA A 14 29.18 2.96 34.59
N VAL A 15 27.91 3.28 34.71
CA VAL A 15 27.30 4.37 33.94
C VAL A 15 26.75 5.42 34.89
N THR A 16 27.05 6.69 34.63
CA THR A 16 26.50 7.77 35.46
C THR A 16 25.00 7.96 35.22
N PRO A 17 24.27 8.51 36.20
CA PRO A 17 23.10 9.32 35.91
C PRO A 17 23.44 10.48 34.96
N ILE A 18 22.44 11.18 34.44
CA ILE A 18 22.68 12.42 33.69
C ILE A 18 23.35 13.41 34.64
N MET A 19 24.58 13.81 34.34
CA MET A 19 25.34 14.73 35.19
C MET A 19 24.86 16.17 35.00
N THR A 20 25.34 17.09 35.84
CA THR A 20 24.91 18.51 35.85
C THR A 20 25.18 19.27 34.55
N ASN A 21 26.07 18.77 33.70
CA ASN A 21 26.32 19.28 32.35
C ASN A 21 25.33 18.75 31.29
N GLY A 22 24.34 17.94 31.68
CA GLY A 22 23.36 17.32 30.79
C GLY A 22 23.88 16.09 30.05
N GLU A 23 25.10 15.64 30.32
CA GLU A 23 25.75 14.52 29.64
C GLU A 23 25.71 13.25 30.50
N ARG A 24 25.69 12.09 29.83
CA ARG A 24 25.79 10.77 30.47
C ARG A 24 27.13 10.13 30.09
N TYR A 25 27.81 9.53 31.06
CA TYR A 25 29.12 8.93 30.84
C TYR A 25 29.15 7.45 31.22
N LEU A 26 29.88 6.68 30.42
CA LEU A 26 30.23 5.29 30.68
C LEU A 26 31.69 5.25 31.12
N TYR A 27 32.00 4.60 32.23
CA TYR A 27 33.37 4.31 32.64
C TYR A 27 33.64 2.83 32.46
N THR A 28 34.82 2.52 31.92
CA THR A 28 35.35 1.18 31.96
C THR A 28 36.65 1.13 32.73
N ALA A 29 36.82 0.09 33.56
CA ALA A 29 38.11 -0.19 34.19
C ALA A 29 38.73 -1.46 33.58
N SER A 30 40.01 -1.37 33.26
CA SER A 30 40.83 -2.51 32.84
C SER A 30 42.23 -2.39 33.44
N CYS A 31 42.65 -3.43 34.16
CA CYS A 31 43.83 -3.46 35.03
C CYS A 31 43.87 -2.26 36.01
N ALA A 32 44.63 -1.20 35.66
CA ALA A 32 44.87 -0.01 36.48
C ALA A 32 44.39 1.29 35.78
N ARG A 33 43.69 1.17 34.65
CA ARG A 33 43.21 2.30 33.85
C ARG A 33 41.71 2.38 33.84
N ILE A 34 41.21 3.60 33.95
CA ILE A 34 39.83 3.96 33.66
C ILE A 34 39.80 4.57 32.26
N THR A 35 38.79 4.22 31.48
CA THR A 35 38.44 4.87 30.23
C THR A 35 37.03 5.42 30.35
N LYS A 36 36.89 6.71 30.12
CA LYS A 36 35.62 7.42 30.09
C LYS A 36 35.13 7.52 28.67
N PHE A 37 33.86 7.21 28.48
CA PHE A 37 33.14 7.39 27.24
C PHE A 37 31.97 8.34 27.48
N ARG A 38 31.71 9.22 26.51
CA ARG A 38 30.48 10.01 26.46
C ARG A 38 29.43 9.21 25.72
N ILE A 39 28.23 9.15 26.29
CA ILE A 39 27.05 8.59 25.65
C ILE A 39 26.26 9.77 25.06
N GLN A 40 26.29 9.90 23.74
CA GLN A 40 25.56 10.94 23.01
C GLN A 40 24.95 10.34 21.75
N ASP A 41 23.66 10.57 21.50
CA ASP A 41 22.96 10.13 20.29
C ASP A 41 23.22 8.65 19.92
N TRP A 42 23.17 7.75 20.91
CA TRP A 42 23.43 6.31 20.76
C TRP A 42 24.85 5.93 20.35
N SER A 43 25.78 6.89 20.36
CA SER A 43 27.21 6.66 20.17
C SER A 43 27.95 6.68 21.51
N VAL A 44 28.90 5.75 21.65
CA VAL A 44 29.80 5.66 22.81
C VAL A 44 31.18 6.11 22.35
N ASN A 45 31.51 7.37 22.60
CA ASN A 45 32.77 7.96 22.16
C ASN A 45 33.76 8.03 23.32
N ALA A 46 34.95 7.44 23.14
CA ALA A 46 36.00 7.57 24.13
C ALA A 46 36.41 9.05 24.28
N VAL A 47 36.36 9.57 25.50
CA VAL A 47 36.67 10.97 25.82
C VAL A 47 38.06 11.08 26.42
N SER A 48 38.36 10.26 27.42
CA SER A 48 39.61 10.33 28.17
C SER A 48 39.93 8.99 28.85
N SER A 49 41.20 8.78 29.18
CA SER A 49 41.65 7.64 29.97
C SER A 49 42.76 8.06 30.93
N TRP A 50 42.72 7.54 32.15
CA TRP A 50 43.71 7.83 33.19
C TRP A 50 43.99 6.59 34.05
N SER A 51 45.09 6.63 34.80
CA SER A 51 45.43 5.59 35.78
C SER A 51 44.79 5.92 37.13
N PHE A 52 44.22 4.92 37.81
CA PHE A 52 43.73 5.07 39.18
C PHE A 52 44.67 4.44 40.22
N GLN A 53 45.62 3.62 39.77
CA GLN A 53 46.76 3.16 40.57
C GLN A 53 47.98 4.02 40.20
N GLY A 54 48.76 4.48 41.17
CA GLY A 54 49.99 5.27 40.91
C GLY A 54 51.00 4.52 40.03
N SER A 55 52.09 5.18 39.63
CA SER A 55 53.05 4.74 38.60
C SER A 55 53.94 3.52 38.93
N ALA A 56 53.50 2.57 39.75
CA ALA A 56 54.29 1.41 40.17
C ALA A 56 53.98 0.14 39.33
N ILE A 57 54.89 -0.15 38.38
CA ILE A 57 55.30 -1.44 37.78
C ILE A 57 54.26 -2.59 37.78
N LEU A 58 53.72 -2.90 36.59
CA LEU A 58 52.75 -3.95 36.23
C LEU A 58 53.36 -5.39 36.13
N SER A 59 53.74 -6.10 37.20
CA SER A 59 54.32 -7.45 36.95
C SER A 59 54.26 -8.56 38.02
N ALA A 60 53.22 -8.71 38.85
CA ALA A 60 53.07 -9.98 39.60
C ALA A 60 51.65 -10.43 40.01
N CYS A 61 50.73 -9.50 40.29
CA CYS A 61 49.47 -9.80 40.98
C CYS A 61 48.19 -9.54 40.16
N ASN A 62 48.24 -9.45 38.82
CA ASN A 62 47.04 -9.17 38.03
C ASN A 62 46.08 -10.38 38.01
N GLY A 63 45.13 -10.38 38.96
CA GLY A 63 43.95 -11.22 38.92
C GLY A 63 42.90 -10.65 37.96
N SER A 64 42.15 -11.55 37.32
CA SER A 64 40.99 -11.21 36.51
C SER A 64 39.96 -10.47 37.38
N LEU A 65 39.71 -9.19 37.10
CA LEU A 65 38.65 -8.42 37.75
C LEU A 65 37.28 -9.00 37.30
N ARG A 66 36.46 -9.56 38.20
CA ARG A 66 35.10 -10.06 37.88
C ARG A 66 34.11 -9.62 38.97
N SER A 67 33.88 -8.32 39.03
CA SER A 67 33.03 -7.68 40.02
C SER A 67 32.43 -6.43 39.38
N GLU A 68 31.45 -5.86 40.05
CA GLU A 68 30.75 -4.64 39.69
C GLU A 68 31.57 -3.39 40.01
N MET A 69 31.41 -2.33 39.22
CA MET A 69 31.90 -1.00 39.58
C MET A 69 30.71 -0.14 39.92
N GLU A 70 30.81 0.63 41.00
CA GLU A 70 29.69 1.42 41.47
C GLU A 70 29.93 2.91 41.44
N PHE A 71 28.86 3.66 41.21
CA PHE A 71 28.92 5.10 41.02
C PHE A 71 27.85 5.82 41.84
N ILE A 72 28.27 6.69 42.77
CA ILE A 72 27.35 7.49 43.57
C ILE A 72 27.66 8.98 43.51
N GLN A 73 26.60 9.79 43.57
CA GLN A 73 26.71 11.22 43.82
C GLN A 73 26.86 11.47 45.33
N HIS A 74 27.98 12.03 45.75
CA HIS A 74 28.20 12.35 47.16
C HIS A 74 27.65 13.74 47.51
N ASP A 75 27.83 14.72 46.62
CA ASP A 75 27.27 16.08 46.75
C ASP A 75 26.95 16.64 45.34
N SER A 76 26.32 17.82 45.25
CA SER A 76 25.79 18.38 43.99
C SER A 76 26.78 18.45 42.82
N ASN A 77 28.10 18.43 43.09
CA ASN A 77 29.15 18.55 42.08
C ASN A 77 30.28 17.50 42.19
N THR A 78 30.17 16.51 43.07
CA THR A 78 31.22 15.50 43.30
C THR A 78 30.64 14.10 43.36
N TRP A 79 31.26 13.22 42.59
CA TRP A 79 30.87 11.82 42.43
C TRP A 79 32.01 10.91 42.88
N VAL A 80 31.69 9.67 43.19
CA VAL A 80 32.67 8.66 43.60
C VAL A 80 32.43 7.40 42.78
N LEU A 81 33.48 6.92 42.12
CA LEU A 81 33.51 5.63 41.42
C LEU A 81 34.27 4.62 42.29
N ALA A 82 33.58 3.60 42.76
CA ALA A 82 34.15 2.45 43.48
C ALA A 82 34.59 1.37 42.48
N ILE A 83 35.86 0.97 42.58
CA ILE A 83 36.48 0.00 41.68
C ILE A 83 37.14 -1.12 42.48
N PRO A 84 36.59 -2.34 42.44
CA PRO A 84 37.25 -3.49 43.03
C PRO A 84 38.47 -3.88 42.18
N SER A 85 39.64 -3.94 42.80
CA SER A 85 40.88 -4.29 42.11
C SER A 85 41.91 -4.94 43.03
N MET A 86 42.82 -5.72 42.46
CA MET A 86 43.95 -6.31 43.20
C MET A 86 45.17 -5.39 43.08
N PRO A 87 45.53 -4.61 44.13
CA PRO A 87 46.74 -3.79 44.14
C PRO A 87 48.02 -4.59 43.85
N VAL A 88 48.98 -3.92 43.22
CA VAL A 88 50.28 -4.49 42.79
C VAL A 88 51.33 -4.54 43.94
N ILE A 89 50.92 -4.37 45.21
CA ILE A 89 51.87 -4.24 46.32
C ILE A 89 51.93 -5.55 47.12
N TRP A 90 53.08 -6.22 47.08
CA TRP A 90 53.40 -7.38 47.91
C TRP A 90 53.67 -6.90 49.34
N LEU A 91 52.75 -7.14 50.29
CA LEU A 91 52.93 -6.79 51.70
C LEU A 91 53.45 -8.02 52.47
N PRO A 92 54.63 -7.97 53.10
CA PRO A 92 55.08 -9.02 54.01
C PRO A 92 54.31 -8.95 55.34
N PRO A 93 53.85 -10.09 55.92
CA PRO A 93 54.02 -11.45 55.45
C PRO A 93 52.70 -12.02 54.88
N GLY A 94 52.36 -11.77 53.61
CA GLY A 94 51.29 -12.54 52.96
C GLY A 94 50.62 -11.92 51.73
N GLY A 95 51.20 -12.20 50.55
CA GLY A 95 50.45 -12.30 49.29
C GLY A 95 49.81 -11.02 48.72
N CYS A 96 49.23 -11.16 47.53
CA CYS A 96 48.43 -10.13 46.89
C CYS A 96 47.09 -10.00 47.64
N GLN A 97 46.66 -8.78 47.99
CA GLN A 97 45.40 -8.51 48.71
C GLN A 97 44.40 -7.80 47.80
N TRP A 98 43.10 -8.07 47.94
CA TRP A 98 42.05 -7.35 47.22
C TRP A 98 41.78 -5.98 47.85
N ALA A 99 41.39 -5.00 47.05
CA ALA A 99 41.04 -3.67 47.53
C ALA A 99 39.89 -3.06 46.71
N ILE A 100 39.27 -2.03 47.28
CA ILE A 100 38.33 -1.15 46.57
C ILE A 100 38.99 0.23 46.47
N TYR A 101 39.07 0.74 45.25
CA TYR A 101 39.53 2.10 44.98
C TYR A 101 38.34 3.03 44.87
N PHE A 102 38.37 4.15 45.58
CA PHE A 102 37.36 5.20 45.49
C PHE A 102 37.97 6.36 44.72
N VAL A 103 37.52 6.52 43.48
CA VAL A 103 38.01 7.54 42.57
C VAL A 103 37.07 8.73 42.61
N PRO A 104 37.51 9.91 43.07
CA PRO A 104 36.67 11.10 43.04
C PRO A 104 36.52 11.61 41.60
N ILE A 105 35.28 11.93 41.20
CA ILE A 105 34.91 12.36 39.87
C ILE A 105 34.22 13.73 39.94
N ASP A 106 34.66 14.68 39.12
CA ASP A 106 34.10 16.03 39.05
C ASP A 106 32.76 16.07 38.28
N ALA A 107 32.07 17.21 38.32
CA ALA A 107 30.82 17.45 37.58
C ALA A 107 30.94 17.26 36.05
N ASN A 108 32.15 17.29 35.49
CA ASN A 108 32.40 17.04 34.08
C ASN A 108 32.71 15.58 33.78
N GLY A 109 32.79 14.72 34.79
CA GLY A 109 33.08 13.29 34.68
C GLY A 109 34.57 12.98 34.60
N ASN A 110 35.45 13.88 35.04
CA ASN A 110 36.89 13.64 35.05
C ASN A 110 37.37 13.32 36.47
N SER A 111 38.52 12.66 36.60
CA SER A 111 39.14 12.46 37.92
C SER A 111 39.42 13.81 38.61
N ALA A 112 38.89 13.96 39.82
CA ALA A 112 39.03 15.15 40.65
C ALA A 112 40.20 15.08 41.64
N GLY A 113 40.95 13.96 41.66
CA GLY A 113 42.03 13.76 42.62
C GLY A 113 42.58 12.32 42.66
N PRO A 114 43.54 12.03 43.54
CA PRO A 114 44.02 10.67 43.74
C PRO A 114 42.92 9.77 44.29
N ALA A 115 42.91 8.50 43.87
CA ALA A 115 42.02 7.50 44.44
C ALA A 115 42.44 7.18 45.88
N SER A 116 41.47 7.05 46.80
CA SER A 116 41.69 6.39 48.08
C SER A 116 41.52 4.88 47.91
N VAL A 117 42.16 4.08 48.78
CA VAL A 117 42.17 2.62 48.67
C VAL A 117 41.83 1.99 50.01
N ILE A 118 40.96 0.99 49.98
CA ILE A 118 40.57 0.20 51.15
C ILE A 118 40.90 -1.26 50.88
N TYR A 119 41.81 -1.80 51.68
CA TYR A 119 42.26 -3.19 51.55
C TYR A 119 41.28 -4.13 52.25
N LEU A 120 40.80 -5.13 51.52
CA LEU A 120 39.79 -6.06 51.99
C LEU A 120 40.45 -7.30 52.60
N PRO A 121 39.95 -7.79 53.75
CA PRO A 121 40.32 -9.10 54.27
C PRO A 121 39.51 -10.18 53.54
N GLY A 122 40.17 -11.04 52.76
CA GLY A 122 39.51 -12.19 52.11
C GLY A 122 39.73 -12.30 50.61
N GLN A 123 38.74 -12.87 49.91
CA GLN A 123 38.74 -13.06 48.47
C GLN A 123 38.15 -11.84 47.73
N MET A 124 38.06 -11.94 46.41
CA MET A 124 37.56 -10.89 45.52
C MET A 124 36.10 -10.53 45.87
N PRO A 125 35.75 -9.24 46.03
CA PRO A 125 34.36 -8.83 46.14
C PRO A 125 33.62 -9.16 44.83
N LYS A 126 32.31 -9.42 44.89
CA LYS A 126 31.51 -9.80 43.71
C LYS A 126 30.51 -8.70 43.34
N GLY A 127 29.52 -8.46 44.19
CA GLY A 127 28.64 -7.30 44.10
C GLY A 127 29.19 -6.14 44.91
N LEU A 128 28.95 -4.93 44.41
CA LEU A 128 29.18 -3.66 45.11
C LEU A 128 27.88 -2.86 45.01
N GLU A 129 27.51 -2.11 46.05
CA GLU A 129 26.38 -1.17 45.98
C GLU A 129 26.52 -0.11 47.07
N PHE A 130 26.27 1.15 46.76
CA PHE A 130 26.30 2.23 47.76
C PHE A 130 24.98 2.32 48.53
N SER A 131 25.05 2.73 49.81
CA SER A 131 23.88 3.22 50.51
C SER A 131 23.34 4.50 49.83
N PRO A 132 22.03 4.78 49.90
CA PRO A 132 21.44 5.98 49.30
C PRO A 132 22.12 7.31 49.69
N ASP A 133 22.67 7.40 50.90
CA ASP A 133 23.41 8.57 51.38
C ASP A 133 24.92 8.57 51.04
N GLY A 134 25.43 7.49 50.44
CA GLY A 134 26.84 7.29 50.10
C GLY A 134 27.79 7.14 51.29
N GLN A 135 27.27 7.05 52.52
CA GLN A 135 28.09 6.82 53.71
C GLN A 135 28.73 5.42 53.71
N TYR A 136 28.05 4.45 53.10
CA TYR A 136 28.42 3.05 53.11
C TYR A 136 28.52 2.48 51.69
N LEU A 137 29.51 1.61 51.47
CA LEU A 137 29.60 0.76 50.29
C LEU A 137 29.48 -0.70 50.74
N TYR A 138 28.42 -1.37 50.32
CA TYR A 138 28.20 -2.79 50.53
C TYR A 138 29.01 -3.59 49.51
N TYR A 139 29.48 -4.75 49.95
CA TYR A 139 30.11 -5.72 49.05
C TYR A 139 29.87 -7.16 49.51
N THR A 140 29.71 -8.06 48.55
CA THR A 140 29.66 -9.50 48.80
C THR A 140 31.03 -10.12 48.58
N GLN A 141 31.39 -11.10 49.41
CA GLN A 141 32.59 -11.92 49.24
C GLN A 141 32.36 -13.33 49.80
N GLN A 142 33.33 -14.23 49.61
CA GLN A 142 33.22 -15.65 50.03
C GLN A 142 32.70 -15.88 51.46
N SER A 143 33.03 -14.96 52.39
CA SER A 143 32.64 -15.04 53.81
C SER A 143 31.29 -14.40 54.14
N GLY A 144 30.59 -13.79 53.18
CA GLY A 144 29.27 -13.18 53.35
C GLY A 144 29.16 -11.75 52.84
N ILE A 145 28.31 -10.96 53.49
CA ILE A 145 28.00 -9.57 53.14
C ILE A 145 28.70 -8.63 54.12
N PHE A 146 29.37 -7.63 53.57
CA PHE A 146 30.17 -6.67 54.33
C PHE A 146 29.86 -5.25 53.87
N VAL A 147 30.23 -4.30 54.71
CA VAL A 147 30.10 -2.87 54.44
C VAL A 147 31.41 -2.15 54.74
N VAL A 148 31.71 -1.16 53.93
CA VAL A 148 32.79 -0.20 54.12
C VAL A 148 32.18 1.16 54.44
N ASN A 149 32.55 1.77 55.56
CA ASN A 149 32.23 3.17 55.80
C ASN A 149 33.19 4.04 54.96
N VAL A 150 32.65 4.77 53.98
CA VAL A 150 33.44 5.48 52.96
C VAL A 150 34.30 6.58 53.58
N GLY A 151 33.81 7.25 54.63
CA GLY A 151 34.53 8.34 55.29
C GLY A 151 35.67 7.91 56.21
N THR A 152 35.55 6.75 56.87
CA THR A 152 36.55 6.26 57.83
C THR A 152 37.42 5.12 57.29
N GLY A 153 36.98 4.46 56.22
CA GLY A 153 37.57 3.26 55.67
C GLY A 153 37.39 2.00 56.52
N ALA A 154 36.57 2.07 57.58
CA ALA A 154 36.31 0.93 58.44
C ALA A 154 35.44 -0.11 57.72
N THR A 155 35.89 -1.36 57.74
CA THR A 155 35.16 -2.51 57.17
C THR A 155 34.50 -3.30 58.28
N SER A 156 33.23 -3.71 58.11
CA SER A 156 32.51 -4.53 59.09
C SER A 156 31.54 -5.50 58.40
N PRO A 157 31.27 -6.70 58.96
CA PRO A 157 30.21 -7.56 58.45
C PRO A 157 28.84 -6.93 58.71
N VAL A 158 27.88 -7.17 57.80
CA VAL A 158 26.48 -6.81 58.03
C VAL A 158 25.90 -7.81 59.03
N SER A 159 25.92 -7.47 60.32
CA SER A 159 25.63 -8.42 61.40
C SER A 159 24.18 -8.92 61.43
N SER A 160 23.25 -8.19 60.83
CA SER A 160 21.85 -8.61 60.68
C SER A 160 21.66 -9.67 59.60
N ALA A 161 22.62 -9.86 58.68
CA ALA A 161 22.49 -10.77 57.54
C ALA A 161 22.50 -12.24 57.96
N THR A 162 21.35 -12.90 57.86
CA THR A 162 21.22 -14.36 58.02
C THR A 162 21.66 -15.08 56.75
N ASN A 163 22.29 -16.25 56.89
CA ASN A 163 22.80 -17.06 55.77
C ASN A 163 23.67 -16.28 54.77
N ALA A 164 24.41 -15.25 55.23
CA ALA A 164 25.14 -14.31 54.38
C ALA A 164 26.06 -14.96 53.33
N ILE A 165 26.60 -16.15 53.61
CA ILE A 165 27.45 -16.92 52.70
C ILE A 165 26.72 -17.31 51.39
N ASP A 166 25.39 -17.46 51.41
CA ASP A 166 24.61 -17.83 50.21
C ASP A 166 24.65 -16.73 49.13
N PHE A 167 24.93 -15.48 49.54
CA PHE A 167 25.00 -14.29 48.69
C PHE A 167 26.43 -13.95 48.26
N ALA A 168 27.43 -14.72 48.70
CA ALA A 168 28.86 -14.46 48.46
C ALA A 168 29.25 -14.29 46.99
N GLU A 169 28.44 -14.85 46.08
CA GLU A 169 28.65 -14.84 44.63
C GLU A 169 27.62 -13.99 43.87
N GLY A 170 26.81 -13.20 44.58
CA GLY A 170 25.76 -12.37 44.00
C GLY A 170 26.14 -10.90 43.85
N GLN A 171 25.57 -10.26 42.82
CA GLN A 171 25.45 -8.80 42.76
C GLN A 171 24.57 -8.26 43.89
N ILE A 172 24.69 -6.97 44.12
CA ILE A 172 23.90 -6.19 45.07
C ILE A 172 23.35 -5.02 44.28
N GLU A 173 22.09 -4.68 44.46
CA GLU A 173 21.47 -3.58 43.71
C GLU A 173 20.47 -2.84 44.58
N MET A 174 20.46 -1.51 44.46
CA MET A 174 19.41 -0.66 44.99
C MET A 174 18.14 -0.77 44.12
N ALA A 175 17.03 -1.12 44.74
CA ALA A 175 15.74 -1.18 44.05
C ALA A 175 14.93 0.11 44.19
N HIS A 176 13.98 0.29 43.27
CA HIS A 176 13.07 1.45 43.22
C HIS A 176 12.17 1.60 44.45
N ASP A 177 12.01 0.54 45.23
CA ASP A 177 11.24 0.53 46.48
C ASP A 177 12.05 1.05 47.70
N GLY A 178 13.31 1.45 47.46
CA GLY A 178 14.22 1.99 48.47
C GLY A 178 15.00 0.93 49.25
N LYS A 179 14.82 -0.36 48.92
CA LYS A 179 15.52 -1.48 49.57
C LYS A 179 16.75 -1.90 48.77
N MET A 180 17.74 -2.46 49.45
CA MET A 180 18.91 -3.05 48.81
C MET A 180 18.75 -4.56 48.71
N TYR A 181 18.82 -5.11 47.51
CA TYR A 181 18.61 -6.53 47.24
C TYR A 181 19.93 -7.28 47.04
N PHE A 182 19.95 -8.52 47.50
CA PHE A 182 21.09 -9.44 47.44
C PHE A 182 20.64 -10.73 46.77
N VAL A 183 21.37 -11.19 45.76
CA VAL A 183 21.00 -12.39 45.00
C VAL A 183 21.72 -13.66 45.47
N ALA A 184 20.94 -14.69 45.78
CA ALA A 184 21.42 -16.05 45.99
C ALA A 184 20.97 -16.96 44.82
N ALA A 185 21.25 -18.26 44.89
CA ALA A 185 20.97 -19.19 43.79
C ALA A 185 19.48 -19.28 43.41
N ASN A 186 18.60 -19.12 44.38
CA ASN A 186 17.18 -19.47 44.31
C ASN A 186 16.31 -18.58 45.19
N ARG A 187 16.80 -17.38 45.52
CA ARG A 187 16.07 -16.36 46.29
C ARG A 187 16.75 -15.00 46.22
N LEU A 188 15.98 -13.96 46.47
CA LEU A 188 16.45 -12.61 46.81
C LEU A 188 16.25 -12.33 48.31
N ALA A 189 17.28 -11.81 48.96
CA ALA A 189 17.15 -11.17 50.28
C ALA A 189 17.24 -9.65 50.12
N TYR A 190 16.77 -8.91 51.11
CA TYR A 190 16.91 -7.46 51.10
C TYR A 190 17.20 -6.86 52.48
N LEU A 191 17.76 -5.67 52.46
CA LEU A 191 17.88 -4.79 53.62
C LEU A 191 16.88 -3.64 53.48
N ASP A 192 16.02 -3.45 54.49
CA ASP A 192 14.93 -2.46 54.44
C ASP A 192 15.43 -1.00 54.41
N ASP A 193 16.44 -0.69 55.22
CA ASP A 193 17.14 0.61 55.25
C ASP A 193 18.65 0.40 55.06
N PRO A 194 19.19 0.69 53.86
CA PRO A 194 20.61 0.55 53.58
C PRO A 194 21.50 1.67 54.14
N ASN A 195 20.93 2.71 54.77
CA ASN A 195 21.73 3.70 55.49
C ASN A 195 22.05 3.25 56.94
N ASP A 196 21.40 2.19 57.44
CA ASP A 196 21.65 1.58 58.76
C ASP A 196 22.10 0.10 58.64
N PRO A 197 23.31 -0.19 58.17
CA PRO A 197 23.81 -1.56 57.98
C PRO A 197 23.82 -2.44 59.24
N PHE A 198 23.68 -1.86 60.44
CA PHE A 198 23.82 -2.58 61.71
C PHE A 198 22.51 -2.72 62.49
N GLY A 199 21.57 -1.77 62.33
CA GLY A 199 20.26 -1.79 62.99
C GLY A 199 19.09 -2.18 62.08
N SER A 200 19.27 -2.13 60.75
CA SER A 200 18.23 -2.44 59.77
C SER A 200 17.93 -3.94 59.67
N ALA A 201 16.65 -4.26 59.43
CA ALA A 201 16.16 -5.62 59.29
C ALA A 201 16.62 -6.22 57.96
N PHE A 202 17.42 -7.30 58.02
CA PHE A 202 17.74 -8.11 56.87
C PHE A 202 16.67 -9.20 56.71
N VAL A 203 15.93 -9.16 55.62
CA VAL A 203 14.88 -10.13 55.32
C VAL A 203 15.41 -11.15 54.34
N ASP A 204 15.60 -12.37 54.83
CA ASP A 204 16.07 -13.53 54.05
C ASP A 204 14.95 -14.58 53.94
N PRO A 205 14.24 -14.67 52.80
CA PRO A 205 13.26 -15.71 52.55
C PRO A 205 13.87 -17.13 52.57
N ALA A 206 13.03 -18.15 52.74
CA ALA A 206 13.52 -19.54 52.65
C ALA A 206 14.02 -19.86 51.23
N PRO A 207 15.07 -20.69 51.07
CA PRO A 207 15.53 -21.10 49.74
C PRO A 207 14.41 -21.71 48.89
N GLY A 208 14.22 -21.20 47.66
CA GLY A 208 13.17 -21.66 46.74
C GLY A 208 11.82 -20.97 46.88
N THR A 209 11.73 -19.86 47.64
CA THR A 209 10.54 -18.99 47.64
C THR A 209 10.33 -18.27 46.32
N ASP A 210 11.39 -17.99 45.58
CA ASP A 210 11.29 -17.42 44.24
C ASP A 210 11.08 -18.53 43.21
N THR A 211 10.18 -18.29 42.25
CA THR A 211 9.94 -19.18 41.11
C THR A 211 11.07 -19.14 40.08
N PHE A 212 12.01 -18.21 40.24
CA PHE A 212 13.17 -18.00 39.38
C PHE A 212 14.46 -18.58 39.98
N SER A 213 15.31 -19.11 39.11
CA SER A 213 16.67 -19.54 39.43
C SER A 213 17.65 -18.49 38.89
N TYR A 214 18.63 -18.10 39.69
CA TYR A 214 19.69 -17.15 39.31
C TYR A 214 20.96 -17.93 39.02
N PRO A 215 21.14 -18.51 37.81
CA PRO A 215 22.31 -19.30 37.50
C PRO A 215 23.58 -18.45 37.59
N LYS A 216 24.70 -19.08 37.93
CA LYS A 216 26.01 -18.46 37.77
C LYS A 216 26.25 -18.26 36.27
N THR A 217 26.45 -17.03 35.81
CA THR A 217 26.82 -16.75 34.43
C THR A 217 28.32 -17.01 34.21
N PHE A 218 28.66 -17.84 33.23
CA PHE A 218 30.02 -18.01 32.70
C PHE A 218 30.03 -17.75 31.19
N GLY A 219 30.91 -16.84 30.75
CA GLY A 219 31.43 -16.86 29.38
C GLY A 219 32.42 -18.04 29.22
N SER A 220 32.35 -18.70 28.07
CA SER A 220 33.03 -19.95 27.69
C SER A 220 34.50 -20.14 28.13
N GLN A 221 34.83 -21.40 28.49
CA GLN A 221 36.08 -22.13 28.19
C GLN A 221 37.39 -21.31 28.11
N GLY A 222 38.13 -21.24 29.21
CA GLY A 222 39.61 -21.18 29.17
C GLY A 222 40.19 -22.61 29.19
N PRO A 223 41.45 -22.82 28.78
CA PRO A 223 42.04 -24.16 28.69
C PRO A 223 42.02 -24.87 30.06
N PRO A 224 41.97 -26.21 30.08
CA PRO A 224 41.75 -26.98 31.30
C PRO A 224 42.86 -26.69 32.31
N ALA A 225 42.50 -26.07 33.43
CA ALA A 225 43.44 -25.80 34.50
C ALA A 225 43.81 -27.12 35.19
N SER A 226 45.05 -27.56 35.01
CA SER A 226 45.74 -28.40 35.97
C SER A 226 45.66 -27.74 37.36
N ALA A 227 45.08 -28.47 38.32
CA ALA A 227 45.15 -28.27 39.76
C ALA A 227 44.82 -26.85 40.29
N GLY A 228 43.55 -26.64 40.68
CA GLY A 228 43.18 -25.62 41.68
C GLY A 228 42.49 -24.35 41.18
N ALA A 229 41.79 -24.38 40.03
CA ALA A 229 41.00 -23.23 39.58
C ALA A 229 39.87 -22.92 40.58
N LEU A 230 39.93 -21.74 41.19
CA LEU A 230 38.87 -21.20 42.04
C LEU A 230 37.59 -21.02 41.19
N ASP A 231 36.44 -21.46 41.70
CA ASP A 231 35.13 -21.21 41.08
C ASP A 231 34.83 -19.70 41.15
N HIS A 232 34.73 -19.05 39.99
CA HIS A 232 34.59 -17.60 39.86
C HIS A 232 33.20 -17.15 39.36
N GLY A 233 32.17 -17.99 39.45
CA GLY A 233 30.85 -17.66 38.90
C GLY A 233 30.14 -16.52 39.65
N LEU A 234 29.62 -15.54 38.92
CA LEU A 234 28.83 -14.41 39.42
C LEU A 234 27.34 -14.69 39.13
N ARG A 235 26.46 -14.32 40.07
CA ARG A 235 25.00 -14.26 39.85
C ARG A 235 24.62 -12.82 39.59
N LEU A 236 24.01 -12.58 38.44
CA LEU A 236 23.59 -11.25 38.04
C LEU A 236 22.22 -10.92 38.63
N LEU A 237 22.04 -9.66 39.03
CA LEU A 237 20.74 -9.05 39.22
C LEU A 237 20.35 -8.33 37.93
N ASN A 238 19.05 -8.28 37.64
CA ASN A 238 18.58 -7.51 36.50
C ASN A 238 18.48 -6.05 36.94
N ASP A 239 19.07 -5.13 36.17
CA ASP A 239 18.97 -3.67 36.37
C ASP A 239 17.50 -3.20 36.56
N GLN A 240 16.51 -3.91 36.01
CA GLN A 240 15.07 -3.60 36.16
C GLN A 240 14.55 -3.41 37.60
N ILE A 241 15.27 -3.88 38.61
CA ILE A 241 14.86 -3.68 40.01
C ILE A 241 15.02 -2.22 40.45
N ASP A 242 15.87 -1.43 39.78
CA ASP A 242 16.11 0.01 40.04
C ASP A 242 14.95 0.93 39.59
N GLY A 243 13.97 0.38 38.85
CA GLY A 243 12.81 1.11 38.34
C GLY A 243 13.01 1.75 36.95
N GLN A 244 14.04 1.35 36.20
CA GLN A 244 14.28 1.85 34.85
C GLN A 244 13.19 1.40 33.86
N GLU A 245 12.54 2.38 33.23
CA GLU A 245 11.51 2.17 32.20
C GLU A 245 12.12 1.84 30.83
N TYR A 246 12.30 0.55 30.52
CA TYR A 246 12.89 0.09 29.25
C TYR A 246 11.97 0.25 28.03
N ALA A 247 10.66 0.48 28.23
CA ALA A 247 9.71 0.67 27.14
C ALA A 247 10.11 1.85 26.23
N ASP A 248 10.59 2.95 26.83
CA ASP A 248 11.08 4.12 26.11
C ASP A 248 12.42 3.90 25.42
N ILE A 249 13.23 2.96 25.91
CA ILE A 249 14.50 2.57 25.30
C ILE A 249 14.24 1.69 24.09
N LEU A 250 13.31 0.73 24.17
CA LEU A 250 12.89 -0.13 23.07
C LEU A 250 12.31 0.65 21.88
N LEU A 251 11.67 1.79 22.13
CA LEU A 251 11.20 2.72 21.11
C LEU A 251 12.33 3.53 20.42
N LYS A 252 13.54 3.54 20.99
CA LYS A 252 14.69 4.34 20.52
C LYS A 252 15.89 3.50 20.08
N ILE A 253 15.83 2.18 20.26
CA ILE A 253 16.83 1.22 19.73
C ILE A 253 16.74 1.19 18.21
N SER A 254 17.88 1.01 17.52
CA SER A 254 17.90 0.97 16.06
C SER A 254 17.02 -0.18 15.53
N PRO A 255 16.39 -0.04 14.35
CA PRO A 255 15.55 -1.09 13.77
C PRO A 255 16.27 -2.44 13.67
N GLU A 256 17.58 -2.41 13.41
CA GLU A 256 18.44 -3.59 13.31
C GLU A 256 18.60 -4.30 14.66
N CYS A 257 18.80 -3.54 15.74
CA CYS A 257 18.96 -4.11 17.07
C CYS A 257 17.63 -4.66 17.59
N CYS A 258 16.52 -3.94 17.43
CA CYS A 258 15.19 -4.45 17.80
C CYS A 258 14.84 -5.71 17.00
N SER A 259 15.05 -5.70 15.68
CA SER A 259 14.79 -6.86 14.82
C SER A 259 15.72 -8.04 15.15
N GLY A 260 16.92 -7.79 15.70
CA GLY A 260 17.90 -8.81 16.09
C GLY A 260 17.54 -9.59 17.36
N GLU A 261 16.80 -8.98 18.29
CA GLU A 261 16.38 -9.63 19.54
C GLU A 261 15.09 -10.46 19.40
N ILE A 262 14.43 -10.42 18.24
CA ILE A 262 13.22 -11.21 17.99
C ILE A 262 13.58 -12.67 17.73
N VAL A 263 12.89 -13.58 18.43
CA VAL A 263 12.96 -15.01 18.14
C VAL A 263 12.08 -15.33 16.93
N TYR A 264 12.72 -15.57 15.78
CA TYR A 264 12.02 -15.96 14.55
C TYR A 264 11.72 -17.45 14.55
N HIS A 265 10.58 -17.81 13.95
CA HIS A 265 10.27 -19.22 13.71
C HIS A 265 11.17 -19.76 12.60
N GLU A 266 11.38 -18.96 11.55
CA GLU A 266 12.24 -19.32 10.43
C GLU A 266 12.96 -18.10 9.88
N THR A 267 14.22 -18.27 9.49
CA THR A 267 14.93 -17.25 8.73
C THR A 267 14.50 -17.25 7.26
N HIS A 268 14.48 -18.46 6.68
CA HIS A 268 14.08 -18.71 5.29
C HIS A 268 13.15 -19.92 5.26
N PHE A 269 11.94 -19.75 4.73
CA PHE A 269 11.00 -20.84 4.58
C PHE A 269 10.50 -20.96 3.14
N THR A 270 10.57 -22.17 2.58
CA THR A 270 9.97 -22.49 1.27
C THR A 270 8.85 -23.50 1.45
N ALA A 271 7.64 -23.12 1.03
CA ALA A 271 6.46 -23.98 1.12
C ALA A 271 6.62 -25.26 0.27
N ALA A 272 6.02 -26.36 0.73
CA ALA A 272 5.90 -27.57 -0.09
C ALA A 272 5.03 -27.32 -1.34
N THR A 273 5.29 -28.06 -2.40
CA THR A 273 4.44 -28.06 -3.60
C THR A 273 3.12 -28.80 -3.33
N GLY A 274 2.10 -28.53 -4.15
CA GLY A 274 0.76 -29.08 -3.96
C GLY A 274 -0.12 -28.22 -3.06
N PHE A 275 -1.27 -28.78 -2.66
CA PHE A 275 -2.27 -28.04 -1.87
C PHE A 275 -1.99 -28.15 -0.37
N ALA A 276 -1.99 -27.01 0.33
CA ALA A 276 -1.92 -26.93 1.78
C ALA A 276 -2.86 -25.85 2.33
N THR A 277 -3.37 -26.07 3.54
CA THR A 277 -4.08 -25.05 4.32
C THR A 277 -3.31 -24.81 5.61
N TRP A 278 -2.92 -23.57 5.87
CA TRP A 278 -2.23 -23.14 7.08
C TRP A 278 -3.20 -22.36 7.96
N GLN A 279 -3.29 -22.75 9.23
CA GLN A 279 -4.10 -22.10 10.26
C GLN A 279 -3.47 -22.34 11.65
N SER A 280 -4.01 -21.69 12.69
CA SER A 280 -3.62 -21.93 14.10
C SER A 280 -3.60 -23.42 14.43
N GLY A 281 -2.51 -23.92 15.01
CA GLY A 281 -2.33 -25.32 15.39
C GLY A 281 -2.18 -26.31 14.23
N ASN A 282 -2.23 -25.85 12.97
CA ASN A 282 -1.97 -26.67 11.79
C ASN A 282 -1.28 -25.83 10.71
N ASN A 283 0.02 -25.64 10.88
CA ASN A 283 0.89 -24.90 9.99
C ASN A 283 2.33 -25.48 10.07
N PRO A 284 3.19 -25.23 9.07
CA PRO A 284 4.52 -25.84 9.03
C PRO A 284 5.51 -25.28 10.06
N PHE A 285 5.13 -24.26 10.83
CA PHE A 285 5.98 -23.59 11.82
C PHE A 285 5.76 -24.12 13.24
N GLY A 286 4.80 -25.03 13.45
CA GLY A 286 4.48 -25.58 14.76
C GLY A 286 3.80 -24.58 15.70
N ASP A 287 3.32 -23.44 15.20
CA ASP A 287 2.70 -22.41 16.01
C ASP A 287 1.22 -22.73 16.32
N GLU A 288 0.87 -22.68 17.60
CA GLU A 288 -0.51 -22.91 18.08
C GLU A 288 -1.35 -21.63 18.14
N THR A 289 -0.71 -20.46 18.17
CA THR A 289 -1.35 -19.15 18.44
C THR A 289 -1.90 -18.46 17.20
N GLY A 290 -1.44 -18.86 16.01
CA GLY A 290 -1.74 -18.24 14.73
C GLY A 290 -0.77 -17.12 14.35
N THR A 291 0.33 -16.89 15.08
CA THR A 291 1.33 -15.84 14.79
C THR A 291 2.69 -16.44 14.45
N VAL A 292 3.19 -16.15 13.24
CA VAL A 292 4.46 -16.66 12.72
C VAL A 292 5.44 -15.52 12.45
N TYR A 293 6.70 -15.69 12.82
CA TYR A 293 7.76 -14.70 12.61
C TYR A 293 8.76 -15.20 11.56
N ILE A 294 8.96 -14.43 10.49
CA ILE A 294 9.89 -14.76 9.39
C ILE A 294 10.98 -13.68 9.29
N GLN A 295 12.24 -14.07 9.37
CA GLN A 295 13.35 -13.12 9.41
C GLN A 295 13.69 -12.52 8.04
N GLU A 296 13.73 -13.34 6.97
CA GLU A 296 14.24 -12.89 5.67
C GLU A 296 13.33 -13.26 4.48
N GLU A 297 12.89 -14.51 4.36
CA GLU A 297 12.14 -14.94 3.16
C GLU A 297 11.06 -15.99 3.45
N LEU A 298 9.87 -15.75 2.90
CA LEU A 298 8.81 -16.75 2.76
C LEU A 298 8.53 -16.98 1.27
N ARG A 299 8.82 -18.19 0.77
CA ARG A 299 8.73 -18.53 -0.65
C ARG A 299 7.65 -19.57 -0.92
N PHE A 300 6.84 -19.30 -1.95
CA PHE A 300 5.87 -20.24 -2.50
C PHE A 300 6.35 -20.69 -3.89
N PRO A 301 6.94 -21.90 -4.00
CA PRO A 301 7.52 -22.35 -5.25
C PRO A 301 6.45 -22.72 -6.28
N THR A 302 6.88 -22.88 -7.53
CA THR A 302 6.03 -23.37 -8.62
C THR A 302 5.20 -24.60 -8.20
N ASN A 303 3.90 -24.61 -8.50
CA ASN A 303 2.91 -25.63 -8.11
C ASN A 303 2.52 -25.68 -6.62
N ALA A 304 3.01 -24.78 -5.77
CA ALA A 304 2.45 -24.61 -4.42
C ALA A 304 1.07 -23.95 -4.50
N VAL A 305 0.08 -24.49 -3.78
CA VAL A 305 -1.25 -23.92 -3.62
C VAL A 305 -1.53 -23.82 -2.12
N VAL A 306 -1.22 -22.67 -1.53
CA VAL A 306 -1.30 -22.48 -0.08
C VAL A 306 -2.45 -21.54 0.26
N GLN A 307 -3.34 -21.99 1.14
CA GLN A 307 -4.36 -21.15 1.76
C GLN A 307 -3.98 -20.85 3.20
N ILE A 308 -3.73 -19.57 3.51
CA ILE A 308 -3.45 -19.09 4.86
C ILE A 308 -4.75 -18.53 5.44
N ARG A 309 -5.22 -19.09 6.56
CA ARG A 309 -6.51 -18.75 7.16
C ARG A 309 -6.32 -18.13 8.54
N TYR A 310 -6.71 -16.86 8.68
CA TYR A 310 -6.76 -16.15 9.97
C TYR A 310 -5.47 -16.27 10.79
N MET A 311 -4.31 -16.28 10.12
CA MET A 311 -3.00 -16.24 10.75
C MET A 311 -2.37 -14.86 10.55
N THR A 312 -1.48 -14.49 11.47
CA THR A 312 -0.65 -13.29 11.41
C THR A 312 0.79 -13.70 11.10
N PHE A 313 1.38 -13.12 10.06
CA PHE A 313 2.79 -13.26 9.73
C PHE A 313 3.49 -11.93 9.99
N LYS A 314 4.54 -11.96 10.82
CA LYS A 314 5.39 -10.81 11.14
C LYS A 314 6.77 -10.96 10.51
N PHE A 315 7.16 -9.94 9.76
CA PHE A 315 8.34 -9.96 8.91
C PHE A 315 9.43 -9.05 9.45
N GLY A 316 10.65 -9.59 9.54
CA GLY A 316 11.84 -8.84 9.94
C GLY A 316 12.23 -7.72 8.96
N LEU A 317 13.25 -6.96 9.31
CA LEU A 317 13.77 -5.87 8.46
C LEU A 317 14.17 -6.40 7.08
N ASN A 318 13.58 -5.81 6.03
CA ASN A 318 13.78 -6.20 4.62
C ASN A 318 13.35 -7.63 4.25
N ALA A 319 12.61 -8.33 5.11
CA ALA A 319 12.04 -9.63 4.75
C ALA A 319 11.06 -9.52 3.58
N LYS A 320 10.91 -10.58 2.78
CA LYS A 320 10.00 -10.60 1.62
C LYS A 320 9.22 -11.90 1.48
N VAL A 321 8.10 -11.81 0.79
CA VAL A 321 7.34 -12.97 0.32
C VAL A 321 7.49 -13.11 -1.19
N ILE A 322 7.68 -14.32 -1.68
CA ILE A 322 7.75 -14.61 -3.12
C ILE A 322 6.66 -15.60 -3.51
N VAL A 323 5.86 -15.21 -4.49
CA VAL A 323 4.91 -16.08 -5.19
C VAL A 323 5.45 -16.37 -6.57
N GLU A 324 6.04 -17.55 -6.75
CA GLU A 324 6.62 -17.95 -8.03
C GLU A 324 5.56 -18.19 -9.12
N ARG A 325 6.00 -18.25 -10.37
CA ARG A 325 5.14 -18.62 -11.49
C ARG A 325 4.51 -19.99 -11.24
N GLY A 326 3.20 -20.13 -11.44
CA GLY A 326 2.48 -21.37 -11.16
C GLY A 326 2.16 -21.63 -9.70
N ALA A 327 2.63 -20.80 -8.76
CA ALA A 327 2.20 -20.83 -7.37
C ALA A 327 0.87 -20.07 -7.18
N ARG A 328 0.09 -20.47 -6.17
CA ARG A 328 -1.18 -19.85 -5.78
C ARG A 328 -1.20 -19.65 -4.28
N VAL A 329 -1.26 -18.40 -3.84
CA VAL A 329 -1.33 -18.04 -2.43
C VAL A 329 -2.67 -17.37 -2.17
N ILE A 330 -3.39 -17.90 -1.19
CA ILE A 330 -4.75 -17.47 -0.84
C ILE A 330 -4.74 -17.00 0.61
N LEU A 331 -4.82 -15.68 0.82
CA LEU A 331 -4.94 -15.06 2.13
C LEU A 331 -6.43 -14.89 2.48
N ASN A 332 -6.92 -15.65 3.46
CA ASN A 332 -8.31 -15.65 3.92
C ASN A 332 -8.35 -15.13 5.36
N GLY A 333 -8.62 -13.83 5.53
CA GLY A 333 -8.56 -13.15 6.83
C GLY A 333 -7.18 -13.16 7.49
N ALA A 334 -6.12 -13.45 6.73
CA ALA A 334 -4.74 -13.44 7.22
C ALA A 334 -4.16 -12.02 7.23
N ILE A 335 -3.23 -11.75 8.15
CA ILE A 335 -2.54 -10.47 8.30
C ILE A 335 -1.04 -10.71 8.02
N LEU A 336 -0.46 -9.97 7.09
CA LEU A 336 0.99 -9.97 6.85
C LEU A 336 1.52 -8.56 7.15
N THR A 337 2.42 -8.44 8.11
CA THR A 337 2.92 -7.14 8.61
C THR A 337 4.37 -7.21 9.06
N SER A 338 4.99 -6.08 9.40
CA SER A 338 6.34 -6.07 9.98
C SER A 338 6.33 -6.56 11.43
N VAL A 339 7.50 -6.90 11.94
CA VAL A 339 7.69 -7.00 13.40
C VAL A 339 7.41 -5.67 14.10
N ASP A 340 7.07 -5.73 15.39
CA ASP A 340 6.71 -4.57 16.22
C ASP A 340 7.96 -3.79 16.66
N CYS A 341 8.74 -3.32 15.69
CA CYS A 341 9.93 -2.51 15.89
C CYS A 341 9.76 -1.18 15.17
N ALA A 342 10.03 -0.07 15.87
CA ALA A 342 10.05 1.25 15.24
C ALA A 342 11.05 1.27 14.08
N GLY A 343 10.68 1.90 12.96
CA GLY A 343 11.54 1.99 11.78
C GLY A 343 11.59 0.74 10.89
N VAL A 344 10.99 -0.39 11.29
CA VAL A 344 11.01 -1.62 10.48
C VAL A 344 9.87 -1.65 9.48
N MET A 345 10.20 -1.75 8.20
CA MET A 345 9.24 -2.06 7.13
C MET A 345 9.76 -3.24 6.32
N TRP A 346 8.93 -4.26 6.15
CA TRP A 346 9.26 -5.42 5.30
C TRP A 346 9.11 -5.05 3.82
N ARG A 347 9.69 -5.83 2.91
CA ARG A 347 9.67 -5.50 1.48
C ARG A 347 8.29 -5.68 0.84
N GLY A 348 7.49 -6.62 1.34
CA GLY A 348 6.19 -7.00 0.77
C GLY A 348 6.22 -8.28 -0.05
N ILE A 349 5.24 -8.44 -0.94
CA ILE A 349 5.02 -9.65 -1.74
C ILE A 349 5.40 -9.43 -3.21
N ASP A 350 6.39 -10.17 -3.70
CA ASP A 350 6.69 -10.26 -5.13
C ASP A 350 5.81 -11.34 -5.78
N VAL A 351 5.01 -10.97 -6.79
CA VAL A 351 4.14 -11.89 -7.54
C VAL A 351 4.66 -12.04 -8.96
N TRP A 352 5.33 -13.16 -9.22
CA TRP A 352 6.05 -13.40 -10.46
C TRP A 352 5.11 -13.88 -11.57
N GLY A 353 5.26 -13.35 -12.79
CA GLY A 353 4.51 -13.80 -13.96
C GLY A 353 5.36 -13.87 -15.22
N THR A 354 4.70 -14.13 -16.35
CA THR A 354 5.29 -14.00 -17.69
C THR A 354 4.42 -13.07 -18.50
N ASN A 355 4.97 -11.94 -18.94
CA ASN A 355 4.21 -10.85 -19.55
C ASN A 355 3.53 -11.15 -20.89
N THR A 356 3.93 -12.24 -21.55
CA THR A 356 3.41 -12.69 -22.85
C THR A 356 2.49 -13.91 -22.74
N ILE A 357 2.26 -14.43 -21.53
CA ILE A 357 1.41 -15.61 -21.31
C ILE A 357 0.07 -15.18 -20.70
N PRO A 358 -1.08 -15.64 -21.22
CA PRO A 358 -2.39 -15.32 -20.65
C PRO A 358 -2.47 -15.72 -19.17
N GLN A 359 -3.00 -14.87 -18.29
CA GLN A 359 -3.20 -15.22 -16.87
C GLN A 359 -4.35 -16.22 -16.65
N TYR A 360 -5.23 -16.39 -17.66
CA TYR A 360 -6.41 -17.25 -17.57
C TYR A 360 -6.52 -18.20 -18.78
N PRO A 361 -6.86 -19.50 -18.57
CA PRO A 361 -6.98 -20.15 -17.26
C PRO A 361 -5.65 -20.14 -16.50
N PRO A 362 -5.67 -20.17 -15.15
CA PRO A 362 -4.45 -20.08 -14.35
C PRO A 362 -3.46 -21.18 -14.74
N ASN A 363 -2.20 -20.82 -15.00
CA ASN A 363 -1.19 -21.70 -15.56
C ASN A 363 0.18 -21.52 -14.88
N VAL A 364 1.13 -22.38 -15.28
CA VAL A 364 2.48 -22.43 -14.72
C VAL A 364 3.33 -21.18 -14.98
N GLY A 365 2.91 -20.28 -15.89
CA GLY A 365 3.59 -19.02 -16.18
C GLY A 365 3.15 -17.85 -15.29
N THR A 366 2.17 -18.05 -14.40
CA THR A 366 1.56 -16.97 -13.61
C THR A 366 1.53 -17.32 -12.13
N GLY A 367 2.20 -16.55 -11.30
CA GLY A 367 2.00 -16.55 -9.85
C GLY A 367 0.69 -15.84 -9.53
N TRP A 368 -0.07 -16.39 -8.58
CA TRP A 368 -1.39 -15.89 -8.25
C TRP A 368 -1.49 -15.59 -6.75
N LEU A 369 -1.70 -14.32 -6.43
CA LEU A 369 -2.07 -13.85 -5.10
C LEU A 369 -3.58 -13.58 -5.06
N ARG A 370 -4.28 -14.19 -4.09
CA ARG A 370 -5.68 -13.93 -3.80
C ARG A 370 -5.86 -13.51 -2.35
N MET A 371 -6.59 -12.43 -2.10
CA MET A 371 -6.89 -11.95 -0.76
C MET A 371 -8.39 -11.79 -0.56
N TYR A 372 -8.93 -12.22 0.58
CA TYR A 372 -10.32 -11.94 0.94
C TYR A 372 -10.62 -12.09 2.45
N ASN A 373 -11.86 -11.76 2.84
CA ASN A 373 -12.38 -11.86 4.21
C ASN A 373 -11.59 -11.01 5.23
N GLY A 374 -11.32 -9.76 4.89
CA GLY A 374 -10.58 -8.83 5.75
C GLY A 374 -9.08 -9.09 5.82
N ALA A 375 -8.53 -9.89 4.90
CA ALA A 375 -7.08 -10.08 4.80
C ALA A 375 -6.35 -8.73 4.66
N GLU A 376 -5.21 -8.59 5.32
CA GLU A 376 -4.49 -7.32 5.44
C GLU A 376 -3.00 -7.47 5.09
N LEU A 377 -2.48 -6.51 4.32
CA LEU A 377 -1.04 -6.28 4.19
C LEU A 377 -0.70 -4.90 4.77
N SER A 378 0.20 -4.84 5.73
CA SER A 378 0.55 -3.57 6.38
C SER A 378 2.04 -3.41 6.65
N GLN A 379 2.49 -2.17 6.83
CA GLN A 379 3.88 -1.81 7.15
C GLN A 379 4.93 -2.32 6.14
N ALA A 380 4.55 -2.46 4.88
CA ALA A 380 5.44 -2.88 3.79
C ALA A 380 5.97 -1.68 3.00
N LYS A 381 7.18 -1.81 2.44
CA LYS A 381 7.70 -0.88 1.44
C LYS A 381 6.91 -0.98 0.13
N ASN A 382 6.61 -2.19 -0.33
CA ASN A 382 5.77 -2.46 -1.50
C ASN A 382 4.85 -3.66 -1.20
N ALA A 383 3.66 -3.46 -0.64
CA ALA A 383 2.85 -4.57 -0.15
C ALA A 383 2.62 -5.65 -1.22
N VAL A 384 2.35 -5.26 -2.47
CA VAL A 384 2.36 -6.16 -3.63
C VAL A 384 3.16 -5.55 -4.79
N HIS A 385 4.15 -6.29 -5.28
CA HIS A 385 4.98 -5.93 -6.42
C HIS A 385 4.87 -7.00 -7.52
N VAL A 386 4.31 -6.65 -8.67
CA VAL A 386 4.02 -7.63 -9.75
C VAL A 386 5.23 -7.77 -10.69
N ILE A 387 6.36 -8.16 -10.10
CA ILE A 387 7.65 -8.43 -10.74
C ILE A 387 8.54 -9.21 -9.77
N ARG A 388 9.70 -9.65 -10.26
CA ARG A 388 10.80 -10.10 -9.40
C ARG A 388 11.75 -8.95 -9.10
N ASP A 389 11.88 -8.62 -7.80
CA ASP A 389 12.87 -7.70 -7.27
C ASP A 389 14.09 -8.48 -6.72
N ASN A 390 15.24 -8.28 -7.33
CA ASN A 390 16.49 -8.94 -6.92
C ASN A 390 17.21 -8.20 -5.78
N GLY A 391 16.66 -7.09 -5.28
CA GLY A 391 17.30 -6.19 -4.33
C GLY A 391 18.11 -5.10 -5.01
N SER A 392 18.49 -4.07 -4.23
CA SER A 392 19.33 -2.95 -4.68
C SER A 392 18.81 -2.20 -5.92
N GLY A 393 17.50 -2.22 -6.16
CA GLY A 393 16.86 -1.59 -7.33
C GLY A 393 16.92 -2.40 -8.63
N SER A 394 17.40 -3.65 -8.60
CA SER A 394 17.50 -4.51 -9.78
C SER A 394 16.21 -5.29 -10.02
N LEU A 395 15.50 -4.96 -11.10
CA LEU A 395 14.21 -5.57 -11.46
C LEU A 395 14.34 -6.51 -12.68
N SER A 396 13.77 -7.72 -12.58
CA SER A 396 13.70 -8.66 -13.70
C SER A 396 12.40 -8.49 -14.48
N TRP A 397 12.44 -7.70 -15.55
CA TRP A 397 11.28 -7.33 -16.37
C TRP A 397 10.54 -8.50 -17.04
N ASP A 398 11.21 -9.63 -17.25
CA ASP A 398 10.58 -10.85 -17.77
C ASP A 398 9.67 -11.53 -16.74
N TYR A 399 9.77 -11.18 -15.45
CA TYR A 399 8.94 -11.71 -14.35
C TYR A 399 7.68 -10.89 -14.06
N THR A 400 7.32 -9.97 -14.95
CA THR A 400 6.08 -9.19 -14.85
C THR A 400 4.84 -10.02 -15.26
N GLY A 401 3.64 -9.58 -14.88
CA GLY A 401 2.39 -10.25 -15.29
C GLY A 401 1.81 -11.25 -14.29
N GLY A 402 2.22 -11.22 -13.03
CA GLY A 402 1.54 -11.93 -11.94
C GLY A 402 0.06 -11.52 -11.80
N LEU A 403 -0.77 -12.41 -11.25
CA LEU A 403 -2.21 -12.21 -11.08
C LEU A 403 -2.54 -11.85 -9.63
N VAL A 404 -3.22 -10.72 -9.42
CA VAL A 404 -3.61 -10.24 -8.07
C VAL A 404 -5.13 -10.07 -8.01
N GLN A 405 -5.79 -10.77 -7.11
CA GLN A 405 -7.25 -10.72 -6.96
C GLN A 405 -7.63 -10.52 -5.50
N CYS A 406 -8.09 -9.32 -5.17
CA CYS A 406 -8.42 -8.93 -3.81
C CYS A 406 -9.91 -8.60 -3.68
N SER A 407 -10.54 -9.06 -2.60
CA SER A 407 -11.95 -8.79 -2.31
C SER A 407 -12.19 -8.62 -0.84
N ASN A 408 -12.73 -7.49 -0.37
CA ASN A 408 -12.86 -7.22 1.06
C ASN A 408 -11.51 -7.43 1.78
N SER A 409 -10.52 -6.61 1.45
CA SER A 409 -9.14 -6.71 1.94
C SER A 409 -8.58 -5.32 2.23
N ARG A 410 -7.49 -5.26 3.00
CA ARG A 410 -6.92 -4.00 3.52
C ARG A 410 -5.45 -3.89 3.17
N PHE A 411 -5.03 -2.71 2.78
CA PHE A 411 -3.64 -2.31 2.63
C PHE A 411 -3.44 -1.09 3.52
N VAL A 412 -2.58 -1.19 4.54
CA VAL A 412 -2.55 -0.21 5.64
C VAL A 412 -1.12 0.25 5.92
N ASN A 413 -0.90 1.56 5.86
CA ASN A 413 0.37 2.22 6.21
C ASN A 413 1.60 1.61 5.49
N ASN A 414 1.42 1.25 4.23
CA ASN A 414 2.53 0.85 3.37
C ASN A 414 3.11 2.07 2.66
N SER A 415 4.40 2.05 2.32
CA SER A 415 4.98 3.09 1.45
C SER A 415 4.30 3.09 0.07
N ARG A 416 3.94 1.90 -0.41
CA ARG A 416 3.14 1.66 -1.61
C ARG A 416 2.35 0.37 -1.44
N ASP A 417 1.07 0.38 -1.79
CA ASP A 417 0.22 -0.80 -1.62
C ASP A 417 0.36 -1.78 -2.78
N VAL A 418 0.29 -1.28 -4.02
CA VAL A 418 0.36 -2.15 -5.20
C VAL A 418 1.15 -1.49 -6.34
N ALA A 419 2.04 -2.28 -6.95
CA ALA A 419 2.78 -1.88 -8.14
C ALA A 419 2.60 -2.91 -9.25
N PHE A 420 1.87 -2.52 -10.31
CA PHE A 420 1.81 -3.27 -11.56
C PHE A 420 2.83 -2.74 -12.55
N LEU A 421 3.52 -3.67 -13.20
CA LEU A 421 4.43 -3.41 -14.31
C LEU A 421 3.92 -4.11 -15.58
N ARG A 422 4.66 -3.90 -16.67
CA ARG A 422 4.25 -4.22 -18.05
C ARG A 422 3.62 -5.61 -18.19
N TYR A 423 2.47 -5.69 -18.83
CA TYR A 423 1.82 -6.93 -19.22
C TYR A 423 1.20 -6.79 -20.62
N ASP A 424 1.58 -7.64 -21.57
CA ASP A 424 1.30 -7.44 -23.00
C ASP A 424 -0.10 -7.93 -23.42
N LEU A 425 -0.86 -8.50 -22.49
CA LEU A 425 -2.18 -9.07 -22.71
C LEU A 425 -3.22 -8.44 -21.77
N GLY A 426 -4.48 -8.85 -21.89
CA GLY A 426 -5.54 -8.42 -20.98
C GLY A 426 -5.38 -9.04 -19.57
N ASN A 427 -4.88 -8.23 -18.64
CA ASN A 427 -4.73 -8.53 -17.23
C ASN A 427 -6.10 -8.84 -16.60
N LYS A 428 -6.14 -9.82 -15.69
CA LYS A 428 -7.33 -10.33 -15.00
C LYS A 428 -7.35 -10.01 -13.51
N SER A 429 -6.44 -9.14 -13.07
CA SER A 429 -6.37 -8.65 -11.70
C SER A 429 -7.53 -7.71 -11.39
N TYR A 430 -7.98 -7.72 -10.14
CA TYR A 430 -9.02 -6.82 -9.67
C TYR A 430 -8.93 -6.59 -8.17
N PHE A 431 -9.46 -5.45 -7.74
CA PHE A 431 -9.65 -5.07 -6.34
C PHE A 431 -11.12 -4.71 -6.18
N ASN A 432 -11.83 -5.47 -5.35
CA ASN A 432 -13.25 -5.28 -5.11
C ASN A 432 -13.53 -5.04 -3.62
N SER A 433 -14.10 -3.90 -3.26
CA SER A 433 -14.40 -3.57 -1.86
C SER A 433 -13.17 -3.65 -0.95
N CYS A 434 -12.00 -3.26 -1.46
CA CYS A 434 -10.76 -3.18 -0.70
C CYS A 434 -10.53 -1.77 -0.14
N LYS A 435 -9.68 -1.67 0.88
CA LYS A 435 -9.29 -0.40 1.51
C LYS A 435 -7.79 -0.18 1.38
N PHE A 436 -7.39 0.97 0.86
CA PHE A 436 -6.01 1.45 0.71
C PHE A 436 -5.85 2.66 1.62
N LEU A 437 -5.27 2.43 2.80
CA LEU A 437 -5.37 3.34 3.94
C LEU A 437 -3.99 3.82 4.39
N LEU A 438 -3.88 5.13 4.57
CA LEU A 438 -2.77 5.76 5.26
C LEU A 438 -3.33 6.58 6.43
N THR A 439 -3.36 5.95 7.60
CA THR A 439 -4.01 6.46 8.82
C THR A 439 -3.01 6.86 9.91
N ALA A 440 -1.72 6.58 9.68
CA ALA A 440 -0.62 6.97 10.55
C ALA A 440 0.64 7.26 9.70
N SER A 441 1.65 7.86 10.31
CA SER A 441 2.98 7.93 9.71
C SER A 441 3.47 6.52 9.39
N LEU A 442 4.23 6.39 8.30
CA LEU A 442 4.89 5.12 7.99
C LEU A 442 5.76 4.68 9.16
N ASN A 443 5.80 3.37 9.44
CA ASN A 443 6.61 2.85 10.56
C ASN A 443 8.09 3.22 10.44
N ASN A 444 8.58 3.42 9.22
CA ASN A 444 9.83 4.14 8.95
C ASN A 444 9.53 5.57 8.46
N PRO A 445 9.72 6.60 9.30
CA PRO A 445 9.50 8.00 8.90
C PRO A 445 10.41 8.49 7.78
N ALA A 446 11.57 7.84 7.57
CA ALA A 446 12.48 8.17 6.47
C ALA A 446 12.10 7.50 5.14
N ALA A 447 11.12 6.59 5.13
CA ALA A 447 10.65 5.96 3.91
C ALA A 447 9.81 6.94 3.08
N ALA A 448 10.03 6.91 1.76
CA ALA A 448 9.20 7.68 0.84
C ALA A 448 7.76 7.16 0.83
N VAL A 449 6.81 8.08 0.81
CA VAL A 449 5.39 7.80 0.57
C VAL A 449 5.17 7.88 -0.94
N TYR A 450 4.75 6.78 -1.54
CA TYR A 450 4.36 6.73 -2.94
C TYR A 450 2.83 6.71 -3.06
N SER A 451 2.35 6.84 -4.29
CA SER A 451 0.94 6.61 -4.63
C SER A 451 0.51 5.21 -4.16
N ARG A 452 -0.69 5.08 -3.60
CA ARG A 452 -1.23 3.80 -3.10
C ARG A 452 -1.10 2.71 -4.16
N VAL A 453 -1.55 3.00 -5.38
CA VAL A 453 -1.42 2.11 -6.54
C VAL A 453 -0.63 2.77 -7.66
N THR A 454 0.36 2.05 -8.19
CA THR A 454 1.13 2.45 -9.38
C THR A 454 0.99 1.44 -10.50
N MET A 455 0.85 1.92 -11.74
CA MET A 455 0.67 1.09 -12.93
C MET A 455 1.52 1.57 -14.10
N TYR A 456 2.26 0.66 -14.73
CA TYR A 456 3.02 0.94 -15.96
C TYR A 456 2.78 -0.14 -17.02
N LYS A 457 2.25 0.25 -18.19
CA LYS A 457 2.02 -0.64 -19.35
C LYS A 457 1.21 -1.89 -19.04
N VAL A 458 0.12 -1.74 -18.29
CA VAL A 458 -0.78 -2.84 -17.94
C VAL A 458 -2.21 -2.54 -18.41
N TYR A 459 -2.91 -3.56 -18.91
CA TYR A 459 -4.23 -3.42 -19.52
C TYR A 459 -5.25 -4.35 -18.88
N GLY A 460 -6.39 -3.84 -18.41
CA GLY A 460 -7.53 -4.64 -17.93
C GLY A 460 -7.64 -4.80 -16.40
N VAL A 461 -6.83 -4.11 -15.61
CA VAL A 461 -7.01 -4.06 -14.14
C VAL A 461 -8.32 -3.36 -13.80
N ARG A 462 -9.05 -3.87 -12.79
CA ARG A 462 -10.35 -3.32 -12.37
C ARG A 462 -10.36 -2.95 -10.89
N PHE A 463 -10.86 -1.75 -10.58
CA PHE A 463 -11.10 -1.24 -9.24
C PHE A 463 -12.60 -1.04 -9.06
N ILE A 464 -13.19 -1.82 -8.15
CA ILE A 464 -14.64 -1.87 -7.94
C ILE A 464 -14.93 -1.56 -6.47
N ALA A 465 -15.64 -0.47 -6.20
CA ALA A 465 -16.13 -0.15 -4.86
C ALA A 465 -15.06 -0.10 -3.75
N ASN A 466 -13.83 0.35 -4.07
CA ASN A 466 -12.72 0.45 -3.12
C ASN A 466 -12.66 1.80 -2.42
N GLU A 467 -11.91 1.86 -1.34
CA GLU A 467 -11.66 3.08 -0.56
C GLU A 467 -10.17 3.41 -0.61
N PHE A 468 -9.82 4.62 -1.01
CA PHE A 468 -8.48 5.20 -0.97
C PHE A 468 -8.53 6.40 -0.04
N ASP A 469 -7.84 6.33 1.10
CA ASP A 469 -7.85 7.40 2.09
C ASP A 469 -6.44 7.69 2.61
N ASN A 470 -6.11 8.99 2.66
CA ASN A 470 -4.98 9.52 3.37
C ASN A 470 -5.46 10.56 4.39
N SER A 471 -5.97 10.06 5.50
CA SER A 471 -6.43 10.88 6.63
C SER A 471 -5.30 11.32 7.57
N PHE A 472 -4.05 10.90 7.32
CA PHE A 472 -2.90 11.25 8.15
C PHE A 472 -2.21 12.55 7.73
N TYR A 473 -1.88 12.71 6.44
CA TYR A 473 -1.06 13.84 6.00
C TYR A 473 -1.88 15.11 5.76
N SER A 474 -1.30 16.25 6.14
CA SER A 474 -1.79 17.57 5.76
C SER A 474 -1.76 17.76 4.24
N VAL A 475 -2.55 18.70 3.72
CA VAL A 475 -2.71 18.98 2.27
C VAL A 475 -1.37 18.93 1.50
N ALA A 476 -0.33 19.63 1.98
CA ALA A 476 0.98 19.71 1.31
C ALA A 476 1.80 18.40 1.23
N LEU A 477 1.40 17.33 1.92
CA LEU A 477 2.09 16.04 1.99
C LEU A 477 1.19 14.87 1.57
N ARG A 478 0.03 15.18 0.96
CA ARG A 478 -0.85 14.15 0.45
C ARG A 478 -0.19 13.41 -0.71
N ASP A 479 -0.58 12.15 -0.87
CA ASP A 479 -0.12 11.29 -1.96
C ASP A 479 -1.26 11.04 -2.94
N ASN A 480 -1.01 10.18 -3.94
CA ASN A 480 -2.01 9.86 -4.96
C ASN A 480 -2.69 8.52 -4.71
N GLY A 481 -3.99 8.43 -5.02
CA GLY A 481 -4.72 7.17 -5.01
C GLY A 481 -4.18 6.21 -6.07
N ILE A 482 -4.28 6.62 -7.35
CA ILE A 482 -3.79 5.84 -8.48
C ILE A 482 -2.88 6.71 -9.36
N TYR A 483 -1.66 6.23 -9.63
CA TYR A 483 -0.75 6.84 -10.59
C TYR A 483 -0.41 5.86 -11.71
N SER A 484 -0.60 6.26 -12.96
CA SER A 484 -0.46 5.36 -14.10
C SER A 484 0.21 5.97 -15.33
N ILE A 485 1.02 5.16 -16.01
CA ILE A 485 1.69 5.48 -17.27
C ILE A 485 1.38 4.39 -18.29
N ASP A 486 0.92 4.77 -19.48
CA ASP A 486 0.63 3.89 -20.63
C ASP A 486 -0.27 2.69 -20.26
N SER A 487 -1.26 2.87 -19.38
CA SER A 487 -2.07 1.77 -18.82
C SER A 487 -3.56 1.94 -19.18
N HIS A 488 -4.28 0.82 -19.30
CA HIS A 488 -5.73 0.79 -19.53
C HIS A 488 -6.41 0.04 -18.39
N TYR A 489 -7.34 0.69 -17.69
CA TYR A 489 -7.99 0.12 -16.52
C TYR A 489 -9.34 0.78 -16.25
N LYS A 490 -10.12 0.18 -15.36
CA LYS A 490 -11.49 0.62 -15.05
C LYS A 490 -11.68 0.85 -13.55
N LEU A 491 -12.26 2.00 -13.21
CA LEU A 491 -12.78 2.35 -11.89
C LEU A 491 -14.30 2.34 -11.99
N THR A 492 -14.93 1.30 -11.49
CA THR A 492 -16.37 1.09 -11.63
C THR A 492 -17.05 0.84 -10.29
N TYR A 493 -18.36 0.66 -10.35
CA TYR A 493 -19.20 0.39 -9.20
C TYR A 493 -19.60 -1.08 -9.10
N ARG A 494 -20.06 -1.46 -7.91
CA ARG A 494 -20.88 -2.66 -7.68
C ARG A 494 -22.32 -2.25 -7.41
N CYS A 495 -23.26 -3.16 -7.61
CA CYS A 495 -24.61 -2.99 -7.11
C CYS A 495 -24.68 -3.45 -5.65
N ASN A 496 -25.30 -2.68 -4.76
CA ASN A 496 -25.51 -3.07 -3.36
C ASN A 496 -26.81 -3.89 -3.12
N ILE A 497 -27.61 -4.08 -4.18
CA ILE A 497 -28.78 -4.96 -4.19
C ILE A 497 -28.56 -6.13 -5.14
N MET A 498 -29.27 -7.24 -4.88
CA MET A 498 -29.31 -8.36 -5.80
C MET A 498 -30.29 -8.05 -6.93
N LEU A 499 -29.82 -8.16 -8.18
CA LEU A 499 -30.62 -7.92 -9.37
C LEU A 499 -30.75 -9.19 -10.21
N PRO A 500 -31.87 -9.35 -10.96
CA PRO A 500 -31.98 -10.38 -11.98
C PRO A 500 -30.85 -10.24 -13.02
N LEU A 501 -30.33 -11.38 -13.50
CA LEU A 501 -29.30 -11.44 -14.54
C LEU A 501 -29.67 -10.55 -15.73
N GLY A 502 -28.78 -9.64 -16.10
CA GLY A 502 -28.95 -8.71 -17.22
C GLY A 502 -29.64 -7.38 -16.87
N SER A 503 -30.08 -7.17 -15.63
CA SER A 503 -30.65 -5.88 -15.21
C SER A 503 -29.57 -4.82 -14.96
N ILE A 504 -29.85 -3.58 -15.32
CA ILE A 504 -29.00 -2.42 -15.02
C ILE A 504 -29.13 -2.07 -13.54
N CYS A 505 -28.02 -1.74 -12.87
CA CYS A 505 -28.06 -1.28 -11.48
C CYS A 505 -28.62 0.14 -11.38
N PRO A 506 -29.73 0.37 -10.65
CA PRO A 506 -30.25 1.71 -10.41
C PRO A 506 -29.18 2.60 -9.78
N GLN A 507 -29.09 3.87 -10.19
CA GLN A 507 -28.04 4.80 -9.72
C GLN A 507 -27.92 4.85 -8.19
N ILE A 508 -29.04 4.90 -7.46
CA ILE A 508 -29.06 4.92 -5.98
C ILE A 508 -28.44 3.66 -5.32
N ASN A 509 -28.32 2.57 -6.07
CA ASN A 509 -27.75 1.31 -5.60
C ASN A 509 -26.32 1.06 -6.08
N ARG A 510 -25.76 1.99 -6.88
CA ARG A 510 -24.38 1.92 -7.34
C ARG A 510 -23.46 2.36 -6.21
N VAL A 511 -22.50 1.50 -5.86
CA VAL A 511 -21.44 1.80 -4.90
C VAL A 511 -20.12 1.74 -5.65
N GLY A 512 -19.55 2.90 -5.96
CA GLY A 512 -18.25 3.00 -6.61
C GLY A 512 -17.10 3.23 -5.65
N ASN A 513 -15.94 3.53 -6.24
CA ASN A 513 -14.74 3.77 -5.46
C ASN A 513 -14.82 5.16 -4.80
N THR A 514 -14.17 5.31 -3.65
CA THR A 514 -14.06 6.58 -2.93
C THR A 514 -12.59 6.95 -2.76
N PHE A 515 -12.26 8.18 -3.12
CA PHE A 515 -10.94 8.79 -3.01
C PHE A 515 -11.04 9.97 -2.06
N THR A 516 -10.31 9.92 -0.94
CA THR A 516 -10.48 10.88 0.15
C THR A 516 -9.13 11.44 0.59
N ASN A 517 -9.03 12.77 0.71
CA ASN A 517 -7.85 13.47 1.24
C ASN A 517 -6.54 13.15 0.48
N LEU A 518 -6.58 13.12 -0.85
CA LEU A 518 -5.42 12.83 -1.71
C LEU A 518 -4.95 14.09 -2.44
N ASP A 519 -3.70 14.09 -2.91
CA ASP A 519 -3.17 15.07 -3.87
C ASP A 519 -3.90 14.83 -5.19
N TYR A 520 -3.59 13.72 -5.87
CA TYR A 520 -4.41 13.21 -6.97
C TYR A 520 -5.27 12.01 -6.55
N GLY A 521 -6.57 12.04 -6.82
CA GLY A 521 -7.38 10.83 -6.81
C GLY A 521 -6.88 9.83 -7.86
N VAL A 522 -6.83 10.29 -9.12
CA VAL A 522 -6.25 9.56 -10.25
C VAL A 522 -5.35 10.48 -11.07
N TYR A 523 -4.10 10.05 -11.29
CA TYR A 523 -3.18 10.64 -12.25
C TYR A 523 -2.86 9.61 -13.33
N ALA A 524 -3.15 9.92 -14.58
CA ALA A 524 -2.97 9.00 -15.70
C ALA A 524 -2.40 9.69 -16.93
N THR A 525 -1.30 9.14 -17.46
CA THR A 525 -0.67 9.63 -18.69
C THR A 525 -0.47 8.49 -19.68
N SER A 526 -0.59 8.79 -20.96
CA SER A 526 -0.25 7.86 -22.03
C SER A 526 0.44 8.56 -23.20
N ILE A 527 1.39 7.86 -23.81
CA ILE A 527 1.98 8.23 -25.10
C ILE A 527 1.22 7.54 -26.25
N ASN A 528 0.58 6.40 -25.98
CA ASN A 528 -0.32 5.74 -26.92
C ASN A 528 -1.77 6.14 -26.60
N PRO A 529 -2.43 6.95 -27.43
CA PRO A 529 -3.75 7.48 -27.11
C PRO A 529 -4.82 6.40 -26.89
N LEU A 530 -4.65 5.20 -27.48
CA LEU A 530 -5.57 4.08 -27.31
C LEU A 530 -5.56 3.46 -25.90
N ASN A 531 -4.56 3.78 -25.08
CA ASN A 531 -4.51 3.37 -23.69
C ASN A 531 -5.27 4.40 -22.84
N SER A 532 -6.59 4.21 -22.77
CA SER A 532 -7.50 5.10 -22.04
C SER A 532 -7.97 4.52 -20.71
N VAL A 533 -8.65 5.33 -19.91
CA VAL A 533 -9.21 4.91 -18.61
C VAL A 533 -10.73 5.11 -18.60
N GLU A 534 -11.43 4.23 -17.88
CA GLU A 534 -12.85 4.37 -17.60
C GLU A 534 -13.04 4.63 -16.10
N ILE A 535 -13.64 5.76 -15.75
CA ILE A 535 -13.91 6.22 -14.40
C ILE A 535 -15.40 6.52 -14.30
N ARG A 536 -16.16 5.57 -13.73
CA ARG A 536 -17.62 5.65 -13.63
C ARG A 536 -18.17 5.44 -12.22
N ASN A 537 -19.09 6.32 -11.79
CA ASN A 537 -19.78 6.28 -10.49
C ASN A 537 -18.86 6.29 -9.27
N ASN A 538 -17.78 7.05 -9.30
CA ASN A 538 -16.85 7.20 -8.17
C ASN A 538 -17.06 8.52 -7.42
N ILE A 539 -16.54 8.59 -6.20
CA ILE A 539 -16.58 9.79 -5.35
C ILE A 539 -15.14 10.23 -5.09
N PHE A 540 -14.85 11.50 -5.34
CA PHE A 540 -13.60 12.17 -5.01
C PHE A 540 -13.91 13.26 -3.99
N PHE A 541 -13.48 13.08 -2.75
CA PHE A 541 -13.82 13.94 -1.63
C PHE A 541 -12.57 14.57 -1.03
N ASN A 542 -12.52 15.91 -1.02
CA ASN A 542 -11.39 16.68 -0.53
C ASN A 542 -10.06 16.25 -1.17
N CYS A 543 -10.07 15.91 -2.45
CA CYS A 543 -8.85 15.74 -3.24
C CYS A 543 -8.37 17.12 -3.71
N GLY A 544 -7.05 17.37 -3.67
CA GLY A 544 -6.48 18.59 -4.28
C GLY A 544 -6.79 18.61 -5.78
N GLN A 545 -6.51 17.50 -6.46
CA GLN A 545 -6.90 17.24 -7.84
C GLN A 545 -7.66 15.91 -7.90
N GLY A 546 -8.90 15.90 -8.39
CA GLY A 546 -9.68 14.67 -8.48
C GLY A 546 -9.08 13.70 -9.51
N VAL A 547 -9.13 14.08 -10.78
CA VAL A 547 -8.66 13.29 -11.92
C VAL A 547 -7.80 14.14 -12.85
N TYR A 548 -6.62 13.65 -13.22
CA TYR A 548 -5.80 14.25 -14.27
C TYR A 548 -5.42 13.22 -15.33
N LEU A 549 -5.86 13.46 -16.57
CA LEU A 549 -5.63 12.61 -17.74
C LEU A 549 -4.78 13.35 -18.77
N ILE A 550 -3.78 12.67 -19.34
CA ILE A 550 -2.88 13.23 -20.35
C ILE A 550 -2.70 12.27 -21.52
N GLY A 551 -2.98 12.73 -22.74
CA GLY A 551 -2.63 11.98 -23.96
C GLY A 551 -3.46 10.72 -24.17
N MET A 552 -4.72 10.72 -23.73
CA MET A 552 -5.62 9.56 -23.79
C MET A 552 -6.85 9.86 -24.62
N ASP A 553 -7.11 9.05 -25.64
CA ASP A 553 -8.28 9.14 -26.50
C ASP A 553 -9.35 8.13 -26.07
N GLY A 554 -10.63 8.51 -26.09
CA GLY A 554 -11.70 7.61 -25.67
C GLY A 554 -11.72 7.34 -24.16
N ALA A 555 -11.21 8.27 -23.35
CA ALA A 555 -11.35 8.21 -21.90
C ALA A 555 -12.81 8.44 -21.51
N ILE A 556 -13.29 7.70 -20.50
CA ILE A 556 -14.65 7.83 -19.99
C ILE A 556 -14.59 8.35 -18.56
N LEU A 557 -15.22 9.49 -18.32
CA LEU A 557 -15.42 10.12 -17.02
C LEU A 557 -16.92 10.37 -16.86
N ALA A 558 -17.63 9.44 -16.23
CA ALA A 558 -19.09 9.49 -16.19
C ALA A 558 -19.71 9.22 -14.82
N ASP A 559 -20.79 9.94 -14.51
CA ASP A 559 -21.58 9.75 -13.28
C ASP A 559 -20.77 9.85 -11.97
N ASN A 560 -19.64 10.56 -11.95
CA ASN A 560 -18.80 10.72 -10.76
C ASN A 560 -19.20 11.96 -9.95
N GLU A 561 -18.88 11.96 -8.66
CA GLU A 561 -19.02 13.12 -7.79
C GLU A 561 -17.64 13.61 -7.33
N PHE A 562 -17.40 14.90 -7.51
CA PHE A 562 -16.20 15.61 -7.09
C PHE A 562 -16.59 16.69 -6.08
N ASP A 563 -16.24 16.49 -4.81
CA ASP A 563 -16.20 17.52 -3.79
C ASP A 563 -14.75 17.98 -3.64
N ILE A 564 -14.40 19.05 -4.34
CA ILE A 564 -13.03 19.43 -4.65
C ILE A 564 -12.42 20.14 -3.43
N GLY A 565 -11.23 19.72 -3.01
CA GLY A 565 -10.51 20.34 -1.88
C GLY A 565 -9.93 21.73 -2.23
N ASP A 566 -9.52 22.50 -1.23
CA ASP A 566 -8.85 23.80 -1.44
C ASP A 566 -7.34 23.68 -1.21
N ASP A 567 -6.57 23.73 -2.29
CA ASP A 567 -5.10 23.69 -2.32
C ASP A 567 -4.51 24.77 -3.25
N GLY A 568 -5.27 25.85 -3.49
CA GLY A 568 -4.86 26.98 -4.35
C GLY A 568 -4.79 26.70 -5.86
N TYR A 569 -4.60 25.46 -6.30
CA TYR A 569 -4.63 25.00 -7.70
C TYR A 569 -5.51 23.75 -7.87
N SER A 570 -6.64 23.69 -7.16
CA SER A 570 -7.48 22.52 -7.12
C SER A 570 -8.48 22.43 -8.27
N TYR A 571 -8.74 21.19 -8.72
CA TYR A 571 -9.73 20.92 -9.75
C TYR A 571 -10.38 19.54 -9.60
N GLY A 572 -11.62 19.41 -10.06
CA GLY A 572 -12.31 18.11 -10.10
C GLY A 572 -11.70 17.19 -11.14
N ALA A 573 -11.64 17.65 -12.39
CA ALA A 573 -11.00 16.90 -13.47
C ALA A 573 -10.22 17.81 -14.44
N TYR A 574 -9.10 17.30 -14.95
CA TYR A 574 -8.30 17.92 -16.00
C TYR A 574 -8.04 16.88 -17.09
N LEU A 575 -8.48 17.15 -18.32
CA LEU A 575 -8.14 16.39 -19.52
C LEU A 575 -7.19 17.21 -20.42
N ASN A 576 -5.94 16.77 -20.59
CA ASN A 576 -4.90 17.46 -21.36
C ASN A 576 -4.48 16.62 -22.57
N SER A 577 -4.62 17.16 -23.78
CA SER A 577 -4.34 16.44 -25.03
C SER A 577 -5.09 15.11 -25.10
N CYS A 578 -6.34 15.10 -24.67
CA CYS A 578 -7.24 13.96 -24.75
C CYS A 578 -8.30 14.26 -25.81
N ALA A 579 -8.61 13.31 -26.71
CA ALA A 579 -9.70 13.42 -27.68
C ALA A 579 -10.76 12.33 -27.48
N LEU A 580 -11.90 12.46 -28.17
CA LEU A 580 -12.94 11.42 -28.23
C LEU A 580 -13.45 10.94 -26.86
N TYR A 581 -13.32 11.75 -25.82
CA TYR A 581 -13.70 11.38 -24.46
C TYR A 581 -15.21 11.50 -24.22
N GLU A 582 -15.66 10.79 -23.19
CA GLU A 582 -17.00 10.87 -22.62
C GLU A 582 -16.88 11.59 -21.26
N VAL A 583 -17.32 12.84 -21.14
CA VAL A 583 -17.38 13.56 -19.85
C VAL A 583 -18.84 13.90 -19.54
N GLU A 584 -19.50 13.02 -18.79
CA GLU A 584 -20.97 12.99 -18.75
C GLU A 584 -21.57 12.73 -17.38
N GLY A 585 -22.64 13.46 -17.03
CA GLY A 585 -23.40 13.17 -15.81
C GLY A 585 -22.61 13.33 -14.50
N ASN A 586 -21.45 13.98 -14.53
CA ASN A 586 -20.66 14.20 -13.34
C ASN A 586 -21.19 15.39 -12.55
N LYS A 587 -20.96 15.37 -11.23
CA LYS A 587 -21.25 16.47 -10.32
C LYS A 587 -19.94 17.03 -9.79
N PHE A 588 -19.66 18.29 -10.09
CA PHE A 588 -18.52 19.04 -9.60
C PHE A 588 -19.01 20.09 -8.60
N HIS A 589 -18.49 20.05 -7.39
CA HIS A 589 -18.81 21.01 -6.35
C HIS A 589 -17.65 21.14 -5.37
N THR A 590 -17.76 22.05 -4.42
CA THR A 590 -16.76 22.18 -3.37
C THR A 590 -17.40 22.61 -2.05
N SER A 591 -17.11 21.84 -1.00
CA SER A 591 -17.36 22.23 0.40
C SER A 591 -16.17 22.97 1.01
N PHE A 592 -15.12 23.23 0.23
CA PHE A 592 -13.80 23.67 0.70
C PHE A 592 -13.33 25.01 0.10
N GLY A 593 -13.97 25.51 -0.96
CA GLY A 593 -13.60 26.77 -1.63
C GLY A 593 -12.72 26.60 -2.86
N ALA A 594 -12.76 25.42 -3.50
CA ALA A 594 -11.96 25.10 -4.69
C ALA A 594 -12.25 26.03 -5.90
N THR A 595 -11.28 26.08 -6.81
CA THR A 595 -11.32 27.04 -7.92
C THR A 595 -11.99 26.49 -9.19
N TYR A 596 -11.64 25.29 -9.66
CA TYR A 596 -12.05 24.82 -11.00
C TYR A 596 -12.84 23.51 -10.96
N GLY A 597 -13.98 23.41 -11.65
CA GLY A 597 -14.69 22.13 -11.79
C GLY A 597 -14.00 21.19 -12.78
N LEU A 598 -14.03 21.57 -14.06
CA LEU A 598 -13.50 20.78 -15.17
C LEU A 598 -12.59 21.62 -16.06
N VAL A 599 -11.36 21.15 -16.29
CA VAL A 599 -10.39 21.77 -17.21
C VAL A 599 -10.19 20.86 -18.42
N ILE A 600 -10.30 21.43 -19.62
CA ILE A 600 -10.02 20.73 -20.88
C ILE A 600 -8.97 21.53 -21.64
N SER A 601 -7.89 20.88 -22.06
CA SER A 601 -6.76 21.51 -22.73
C SER A 601 -6.34 20.74 -23.96
N ASN A 602 -6.14 21.44 -25.08
CA ASN A 602 -5.61 20.88 -26.33
C ASN A 602 -6.34 19.60 -26.81
N SER A 603 -7.66 19.50 -26.60
CA SER A 603 -8.40 18.27 -26.86
C SER A 603 -8.47 17.85 -28.33
N ASN A 604 -8.17 18.77 -29.25
CA ASN A 604 -8.32 18.54 -30.68
C ASN A 604 -6.98 18.39 -31.45
N ASN A 605 -5.99 17.73 -30.83
CA ASN A 605 -4.68 17.43 -31.45
C ASN A 605 -4.00 18.66 -32.09
N GLY A 606 -4.03 19.81 -31.41
CA GLY A 606 -3.43 21.04 -31.94
C GLY A 606 -4.27 21.74 -33.01
N GLY A 607 -5.57 21.45 -33.07
CA GLY A 607 -6.56 22.13 -33.91
C GLY A 607 -6.78 21.49 -35.29
N THR A 608 -6.22 20.30 -35.53
CA THR A 608 -6.26 19.64 -36.84
C THR A 608 -7.23 18.48 -36.93
N SER A 609 -7.77 18.00 -35.81
CA SER A 609 -8.73 16.91 -35.83
C SER A 609 -10.15 17.40 -36.15
N THR A 610 -10.95 16.56 -36.79
CA THR A 610 -12.38 16.77 -37.07
C THR A 610 -13.27 16.11 -36.02
N ASP A 611 -12.67 15.62 -34.92
CA ASP A 611 -13.39 14.88 -33.88
C ASP A 611 -14.19 15.87 -33.02
N ALA A 612 -15.50 15.65 -32.92
CA ALA A 612 -16.31 16.29 -31.90
C ALA A 612 -16.17 15.51 -30.59
N HIS A 613 -15.96 16.23 -29.49
CA HIS A 613 -16.01 15.65 -28.13
C HIS A 613 -16.91 16.53 -27.26
N GLU A 614 -17.77 15.89 -26.49
CA GLU A 614 -18.91 16.53 -25.83
C GLU A 614 -18.71 16.49 -24.31
N VAL A 615 -18.94 17.63 -23.66
CA VAL A 615 -19.16 17.70 -22.21
C VAL A 615 -20.66 17.83 -22.02
N TYR A 616 -21.29 16.75 -21.55
CA TYR A 616 -22.74 16.60 -21.60
C TYR A 616 -23.37 16.33 -20.24
N GLY A 617 -24.37 17.12 -19.87
CA GLY A 617 -25.23 16.78 -18.72
C GLY A 617 -24.51 16.77 -17.37
N ASN A 618 -23.41 17.50 -17.22
CA ASN A 618 -22.71 17.63 -15.94
C ASN A 618 -23.31 18.77 -15.12
N SER A 619 -23.10 18.74 -13.80
CA SER A 619 -23.54 19.79 -12.88
C SER A 619 -22.33 20.41 -12.16
N PHE A 620 -22.34 21.73 -12.03
CA PHE A 620 -21.27 22.54 -11.44
C PHE A 620 -21.88 23.46 -10.38
N HIS A 621 -21.45 23.32 -9.13
CA HIS A 621 -22.04 24.03 -7.99
C HIS A 621 -20.97 24.72 -7.13
N GLU A 622 -21.17 26.02 -6.85
CA GLU A 622 -20.37 26.79 -5.88
C GLU A 622 -18.86 26.84 -6.21
N LEU A 623 -18.51 26.81 -7.50
CA LEU A 623 -17.13 26.85 -7.98
C LEU A 623 -16.74 28.26 -8.43
N ILE A 624 -15.47 28.65 -8.31
CA ILE A 624 -15.03 29.93 -8.89
C ILE A 624 -15.17 29.88 -10.43
N ILE A 625 -14.77 28.78 -11.04
CA ILE A 625 -14.87 28.51 -12.48
C ILE A 625 -15.52 27.15 -12.68
N GLY A 626 -16.70 27.11 -13.32
CA GLY A 626 -17.41 25.86 -13.60
C GLY A 626 -16.57 24.94 -14.50
N THR A 627 -16.29 25.41 -15.72
CA THR A 627 -15.37 24.73 -16.64
C THR A 627 -14.47 25.72 -17.38
N LEU A 628 -13.25 25.27 -17.68
CA LEU A 628 -12.23 26.03 -18.38
C LEU A 628 -11.68 25.25 -19.58
N ALA A 629 -11.87 25.81 -20.77
CA ALA A 629 -11.20 25.35 -21.99
C ALA A 629 -9.89 26.14 -22.19
N LEU A 630 -8.77 25.44 -22.25
CA LEU A 630 -7.43 25.98 -22.46
C LEU A 630 -6.89 25.63 -23.85
N PHE A 631 -6.32 26.62 -24.53
CA PHE A 631 -5.64 26.46 -25.81
C PHE A 631 -6.56 25.88 -26.91
N LYS A 632 -6.11 24.87 -27.67
CA LYS A 632 -6.75 24.42 -28.92
C LYS A 632 -7.75 23.28 -28.70
N ASN A 633 -9.02 23.63 -28.55
CA ASN A 633 -10.12 22.67 -28.44
C ASN A 633 -11.13 22.78 -29.60
N HIS A 634 -10.88 23.62 -30.61
CA HIS A 634 -11.64 23.68 -31.87
C HIS A 634 -10.96 22.87 -32.97
N GLY A 635 -11.66 22.58 -34.06
CA GLY A 635 -11.09 22.02 -35.29
C GLY A 635 -11.26 22.90 -36.53
N PRO A 636 -10.91 22.38 -37.72
CA PRO A 636 -10.90 23.16 -38.96
C PRO A 636 -12.30 23.53 -39.48
N ALA A 637 -13.34 22.74 -39.15
CA ALA A 637 -14.72 23.06 -39.49
C ALA A 637 -15.51 23.59 -38.28
N PHE A 638 -16.65 24.20 -38.58
CA PHE A 638 -17.49 24.91 -37.60
C PHE A 638 -17.95 24.06 -36.40
N TYR A 639 -18.15 22.75 -36.61
CA TYR A 639 -18.64 21.82 -35.59
C TYR A 639 -17.54 20.94 -34.99
N ASP A 640 -16.29 21.13 -35.42
CA ASP A 640 -15.18 20.30 -34.98
C ASP A 640 -14.66 20.76 -33.61
N GLY A 641 -14.38 19.81 -32.72
CA GLY A 641 -13.82 20.05 -31.39
C GLY A 641 -14.84 20.01 -30.26
N LEU A 642 -14.52 20.72 -29.18
CA LEU A 642 -15.23 20.70 -27.90
C LEU A 642 -16.57 21.42 -27.97
N VAL A 643 -17.63 20.71 -27.57
CA VAL A 643 -18.98 21.24 -27.42
C VAL A 643 -19.49 21.01 -26.00
N TYR A 644 -20.01 22.08 -25.38
CA TYR A 644 -20.69 22.01 -24.08
C TYR A 644 -22.20 21.95 -24.29
N ARG A 645 -22.84 20.88 -23.79
CA ARG A 645 -24.29 20.70 -23.95
C ARG A 645 -24.96 20.24 -22.66
N CYS A 646 -26.15 20.77 -22.39
CA CYS A 646 -27.02 20.32 -21.32
C CYS A 646 -26.38 20.33 -19.91
N ASN A 647 -25.30 21.07 -19.71
CA ASN A 647 -24.68 21.20 -18.39
C ASN A 647 -25.47 22.20 -17.55
N VAL A 648 -25.40 22.06 -16.23
CA VAL A 648 -26.07 22.93 -15.26
C VAL A 648 -25.03 23.61 -14.38
N PHE A 649 -25.09 24.93 -14.32
CA PHE A 649 -24.22 25.75 -13.49
C PHE A 649 -25.05 26.46 -12.41
N ILE A 650 -24.58 26.41 -11.17
CA ILE A 650 -25.24 26.99 -10.00
C ILE A 650 -24.17 27.72 -9.18
N ASP A 651 -24.36 29.03 -9.02
CA ASP A 651 -23.54 29.91 -8.18
C ASP A 651 -22.04 29.88 -8.50
N SER A 652 -21.68 29.91 -9.79
CA SER A 652 -20.28 30.11 -10.18
C SER A 652 -19.77 31.51 -9.79
N GLY A 653 -18.54 31.60 -9.30
CA GLY A 653 -17.98 32.86 -8.79
C GLY A 653 -17.49 33.85 -9.86
N VAL A 654 -16.88 33.34 -10.94
CA VAL A 654 -16.24 34.15 -12.01
C VAL A 654 -16.81 33.82 -13.38
N VAL A 655 -16.88 32.54 -13.75
CA VAL A 655 -17.42 32.13 -15.05
C VAL A 655 -17.96 30.70 -15.00
N ASP A 656 -19.09 30.46 -15.66
CA ASP A 656 -19.62 29.12 -15.91
C ASP A 656 -18.74 28.39 -16.92
N ILE A 657 -18.60 28.96 -18.13
CA ILE A 657 -17.73 28.43 -19.20
C ILE A 657 -16.67 29.46 -19.60
N GLY A 658 -15.43 29.24 -19.18
CA GLY A 658 -14.28 30.05 -19.57
C GLY A 658 -13.53 29.45 -20.76
N VAL A 659 -13.12 30.29 -21.72
CA VAL A 659 -12.28 29.87 -22.85
C VAL A 659 -11.06 30.80 -22.98
N THR A 660 -9.86 30.24 -22.84
CA THR A 660 -8.59 31.01 -22.86
C THR A 660 -7.44 30.23 -23.52
N GLY A 661 -6.40 30.93 -23.96
CA GLY A 661 -5.31 30.38 -24.79
C GLY A 661 -4.37 31.46 -25.34
N PHE A 662 -3.39 31.06 -26.16
CA PHE A 662 -2.47 32.00 -26.82
C PHE A 662 -3.14 32.72 -27.99
N PHE A 663 -2.81 34.02 -28.16
CA PHE A 663 -3.33 34.93 -29.19
C PHE A 663 -3.54 34.24 -30.56
N GLY A 664 -4.80 34.20 -31.03
CA GLY A 664 -5.16 33.70 -32.37
C GLY A 664 -5.07 32.19 -32.59
N SER A 665 -4.98 31.39 -31.52
CA SER A 665 -4.76 29.95 -31.65
C SER A 665 -5.44 29.11 -30.58
N GLY A 666 -6.48 29.61 -29.92
CA GLY A 666 -7.27 28.86 -28.95
C GLY A 666 -8.77 29.05 -29.15
N GLY A 667 -9.57 28.14 -28.60
CA GLY A 667 -11.02 28.16 -28.74
C GLY A 667 -11.67 26.80 -28.53
N ILE A 668 -13.00 26.81 -28.57
CA ILE A 668 -13.89 25.63 -28.60
C ILE A 668 -14.59 25.58 -29.96
N ALA A 669 -15.35 24.52 -30.26
CA ALA A 669 -16.04 24.41 -31.55
C ALA A 669 -16.83 25.69 -31.86
N THR A 670 -16.67 26.22 -33.09
CA THR A 670 -17.26 27.51 -33.49
C THR A 670 -18.78 27.53 -33.34
N VAL A 671 -19.44 26.38 -33.43
CA VAL A 671 -20.87 26.26 -33.20
C VAL A 671 -21.12 25.36 -31.99
N GLN A 672 -21.70 25.93 -30.94
CA GLN A 672 -22.13 25.21 -29.75
C GLN A 672 -23.60 24.81 -29.91
N GLY A 673 -23.83 23.52 -30.15
CA GLY A 673 -25.18 22.96 -30.40
C GLY A 673 -25.64 23.07 -31.86
N GLY A 674 -26.92 22.77 -32.10
CA GLY A 674 -27.54 22.74 -33.42
C GLY A 674 -29.03 23.08 -33.37
N CYS A 675 -29.54 23.90 -34.28
CA CYS A 675 -30.98 24.21 -34.38
C CYS A 675 -31.78 23.26 -35.30
N LEU A 676 -31.30 22.03 -35.53
CA LEU A 676 -31.95 21.06 -36.44
C LEU A 676 -33.16 20.34 -35.81
N SER A 677 -33.19 20.23 -34.49
CA SER A 677 -34.24 19.54 -33.73
C SER A 677 -34.30 20.09 -32.30
N PRO A 678 -35.37 19.84 -31.52
CA PRO A 678 -35.42 20.32 -30.13
C PRO A 678 -34.41 19.62 -29.19
N PHE A 679 -33.67 18.61 -29.67
CA PHE A 679 -32.67 17.86 -28.89
C PHE A 679 -31.22 18.23 -29.23
N THR A 680 -30.99 19.09 -30.22
CA THR A 680 -29.65 19.43 -30.73
C THR A 680 -29.04 20.74 -30.21
N PRO A 681 -29.80 21.73 -29.70
CA PRO A 681 -29.20 22.95 -29.13
C PRO A 681 -28.26 22.64 -27.95
N ALA A 682 -27.42 23.61 -27.62
CA ALA A 682 -26.47 23.47 -26.52
C ALA A 682 -27.21 23.34 -25.19
N ASN A 683 -28.16 24.24 -24.91
CA ASN A 683 -29.05 24.17 -23.75
C ASN A 683 -28.32 23.95 -22.41
N ASN A 684 -27.12 24.49 -22.24
CA ASN A 684 -26.57 24.62 -20.89
C ASN A 684 -27.47 25.59 -20.11
N ILE A 685 -27.66 25.31 -18.82
CA ILE A 685 -28.40 26.15 -17.89
C ILE A 685 -27.35 26.92 -17.09
N PHE A 686 -27.23 28.21 -17.35
CA PHE A 686 -26.26 29.09 -16.72
C PHE A 686 -26.72 29.54 -15.34
N SER A 687 -25.75 29.93 -14.51
CA SER A 687 -25.97 30.48 -13.18
C SER A 687 -26.84 31.73 -13.27
N LEU A 688 -27.89 31.83 -12.46
CA LEU A 688 -28.74 33.02 -12.42
C LEU A 688 -27.96 34.23 -11.89
N PRO A 689 -28.25 35.45 -12.38
CA PRO A 689 -27.29 36.55 -12.35
C PRO A 689 -26.92 36.95 -10.92
N THR A 690 -25.73 36.53 -10.49
CA THR A 690 -24.96 37.22 -9.47
C THR A 690 -24.05 38.21 -10.19
N PRO A 691 -23.83 39.43 -9.66
CA PRO A 691 -23.30 40.57 -10.43
C PRO A 691 -21.85 40.46 -10.94
N SER A 692 -21.24 39.27 -10.94
CA SER A 692 -19.84 39.06 -11.33
C SER A 692 -19.52 37.73 -12.01
N ALA A 693 -20.50 36.92 -12.41
CA ALA A 693 -20.27 35.64 -13.10
C ALA A 693 -20.53 35.75 -14.61
N GLY A 694 -19.55 35.45 -15.45
CA GLY A 694 -19.76 35.30 -16.89
C GLY A 694 -20.38 33.95 -17.24
N ASP A 695 -21.35 33.89 -18.14
CA ASP A 695 -21.99 32.64 -18.57
C ASP A 695 -21.09 31.89 -19.56
N LEU A 696 -20.63 32.60 -20.59
CA LEU A 696 -19.70 32.08 -21.59
C LEU A 696 -18.70 33.18 -21.96
N TRP A 697 -17.49 33.07 -21.41
CA TRP A 697 -16.47 34.09 -21.60
C TRP A 697 -15.27 33.58 -22.39
N GLN A 698 -15.21 33.98 -23.66
CA GLN A 698 -14.06 33.69 -24.52
C GLN A 698 -13.11 34.88 -24.62
N MET A 699 -11.83 34.69 -24.29
CA MET A 699 -10.82 35.75 -24.39
C MET A 699 -10.62 36.23 -25.84
N THR A 700 -10.18 37.49 -26.02
CA THR A 700 -9.84 38.05 -27.33
C THR A 700 -8.31 38.15 -27.49
N PRO A 701 -7.77 37.99 -28.72
CA PRO A 701 -8.43 37.61 -29.97
C PRO A 701 -8.49 36.08 -30.16
N MET A 702 -9.71 35.53 -30.25
CA MET A 702 -10.02 34.12 -30.54
C MET A 702 -11.12 34.03 -31.59
N ASP A 703 -11.22 32.88 -32.28
CA ASP A 703 -12.23 32.64 -33.31
C ASP A 703 -13.64 32.72 -32.74
N PRO A 704 -14.60 33.36 -33.43
CA PRO A 704 -15.92 33.54 -32.87
C PRO A 704 -16.63 32.23 -32.53
N VAL A 705 -17.52 32.29 -31.53
CA VAL A 705 -18.40 31.19 -31.14
C VAL A 705 -19.85 31.60 -31.35
N THR A 706 -20.62 30.74 -32.02
CA THR A 706 -22.07 30.81 -32.13
C THR A 706 -22.68 29.87 -31.11
N TYR A 707 -23.44 30.41 -30.15
CA TYR A 707 -24.07 29.60 -29.10
C TYR A 707 -25.56 29.42 -29.37
N GLN A 708 -26.00 28.21 -29.69
CA GLN A 708 -27.37 27.91 -30.10
C GLN A 708 -28.21 27.36 -28.95
N TYR A 709 -29.33 28.01 -28.63
CA TYR A 709 -30.13 27.69 -27.43
C TYR A 709 -31.65 27.74 -27.68
N HIS A 710 -32.42 27.08 -26.81
CA HIS A 710 -33.88 27.27 -26.76
C HIS A 710 -34.23 28.52 -25.97
N ALA A 711 -35.09 29.38 -26.51
CA ALA A 711 -35.70 30.44 -25.71
C ALA A 711 -36.69 29.82 -24.70
N THR A 712 -36.56 30.18 -23.43
CA THR A 712 -37.47 29.76 -22.36
C THR A 712 -37.45 30.79 -21.25
N THR A 713 -38.51 30.82 -20.44
CA THR A 713 -38.62 31.70 -19.25
C THR A 713 -38.34 30.97 -17.95
N SER A 714 -38.27 29.62 -17.99
CA SER A 714 -38.12 28.78 -16.80
C SER A 714 -36.66 28.48 -16.44
N PHE A 715 -35.74 28.65 -17.40
CA PHE A 715 -34.32 28.31 -17.26
C PHE A 715 -33.45 29.33 -17.99
N GLN A 716 -32.26 29.61 -17.46
CA GLN A 716 -31.29 30.52 -18.09
C GLN A 716 -30.47 29.77 -19.15
N THR A 717 -31.07 29.48 -20.30
CA THR A 717 -30.39 28.79 -21.41
C THR A 717 -29.66 29.73 -22.36
N GLU A 718 -30.03 31.02 -22.34
CA GLU A 718 -29.32 32.09 -23.04
C GLU A 718 -28.14 32.56 -22.18
N PRO A 719 -26.92 32.70 -22.71
CA PRO A 719 -25.87 33.42 -22.01
C PRO A 719 -26.20 34.92 -22.05
N LEU A 720 -26.32 35.54 -20.88
CA LEU A 720 -26.54 36.98 -20.69
C LEU A 720 -25.22 37.73 -20.52
N GLU A 721 -24.28 37.16 -19.76
CA GLU A 721 -22.96 37.74 -19.50
C GLU A 721 -21.88 37.02 -20.33
N PHE A 722 -21.57 37.57 -21.51
CA PHE A 722 -20.61 36.99 -22.45
C PHE A 722 -19.76 38.05 -23.15
N ASN A 723 -18.68 37.61 -23.79
CA ASN A 723 -17.85 38.52 -24.56
C ASN A 723 -18.48 38.85 -25.92
N THR A 724 -19.09 40.03 -26.01
CA THR A 724 -19.78 40.53 -27.22
C THR A 724 -18.87 40.72 -28.44
N ALA A 725 -17.54 40.72 -28.27
CA ALA A 725 -16.61 40.85 -29.39
C ALA A 725 -16.46 39.56 -30.22
N ASN A 726 -16.77 38.40 -29.64
CA ASN A 726 -16.51 37.10 -30.25
C ASN A 726 -17.52 35.99 -29.91
N THR A 727 -18.56 36.28 -29.12
CA THR A 727 -19.60 35.31 -28.77
C THR A 727 -20.95 35.80 -29.28
N TYR A 728 -21.64 34.95 -30.04
CA TYR A 728 -22.89 35.26 -30.72
C TYR A 728 -23.98 34.27 -30.31
N PRO A 729 -24.79 34.59 -29.28
CA PRO A 729 -25.94 33.79 -28.91
C PRO A 729 -26.98 33.80 -30.03
N THR A 730 -27.52 32.64 -30.38
CA THR A 730 -28.53 32.47 -31.43
C THR A 730 -29.66 31.61 -30.89
N VAL A 731 -30.84 32.20 -30.75
CA VAL A 731 -32.06 31.46 -30.42
C VAL A 731 -32.42 30.51 -31.57
N CYS A 732 -32.66 29.24 -31.25
CA CYS A 732 -33.22 28.29 -32.19
C CYS A 732 -34.71 28.57 -32.39
N VAL A 733 -35.03 29.28 -33.46
CA VAL A 733 -36.40 29.63 -33.84
C VAL A 733 -36.98 28.56 -34.78
N SER A 734 -37.92 27.77 -34.26
CA SER A 734 -38.67 26.81 -35.05
C SER A 734 -40.13 26.85 -34.63
N THR A 735 -41.04 27.08 -35.59
CA THR A 735 -42.48 27.04 -35.35
C THR A 735 -42.88 25.61 -34.96
N GLY A 736 -43.29 25.41 -33.71
CA GLY A 736 -43.85 24.14 -33.21
C GLY A 736 -42.95 23.33 -32.28
N TRP A 737 -41.80 23.85 -31.83
CA TRP A 737 -41.06 23.19 -30.75
C TRP A 737 -41.76 23.39 -29.39
N PRO A 738 -41.80 22.35 -28.53
CA PRO A 738 -42.31 22.50 -27.17
C PRO A 738 -41.37 23.39 -26.34
N ASP A 739 -41.91 23.97 -25.27
CA ASP A 739 -41.12 24.74 -24.30
C ASP A 739 -39.96 23.90 -23.76
N PHE A 740 -38.81 24.54 -23.54
CA PHE A 740 -37.64 23.83 -23.02
C PHE A 740 -37.93 23.20 -21.66
N ASN A 741 -37.61 21.91 -21.58
CA ASN A 741 -37.68 21.07 -20.41
C ASN A 741 -36.41 20.21 -20.37
N PRO A 742 -35.50 20.40 -19.40
CA PRO A 742 -34.25 19.65 -19.30
C PRO A 742 -34.47 18.13 -19.31
N ALA A 743 -35.49 17.63 -18.62
CA ALA A 743 -35.76 16.19 -18.55
C ALA A 743 -36.12 15.56 -19.91
N VAL A 744 -36.55 16.36 -20.89
CA VAL A 744 -36.94 15.88 -22.23
C VAL A 744 -35.89 16.22 -23.28
N HIS A 745 -35.38 17.45 -23.23
CA HIS A 745 -34.49 18.00 -24.26
C HIS A 745 -33.01 17.76 -23.97
N CYS A 746 -32.69 17.39 -22.72
CA CYS A 746 -31.38 16.99 -22.25
C CYS A 746 -31.46 15.59 -21.61
N PRO A 747 -31.91 14.56 -22.35
CA PRO A 747 -32.08 13.22 -21.79
C PRO A 747 -30.74 12.63 -21.34
N ALA A 748 -30.77 11.77 -20.32
CA ALA A 748 -29.58 11.02 -19.93
C ALA A 748 -29.09 10.12 -21.08
N ILE A 749 -27.81 9.78 -21.13
CA ILE A 749 -27.27 9.10 -22.32
C ILE A 749 -27.73 7.65 -22.50
N GLU A 750 -28.17 6.97 -21.45
CA GLU A 750 -28.89 5.69 -21.61
C GLU A 750 -30.20 5.88 -22.42
N GLU A 751 -30.88 7.01 -22.23
CA GLU A 751 -32.07 7.42 -22.99
C GLU A 751 -31.71 8.01 -24.37
N LYS A 752 -30.62 8.79 -24.48
CA LYS A 752 -30.05 9.25 -25.77
C LYS A 752 -29.64 8.08 -26.65
N LYS A 753 -29.01 7.04 -26.10
CA LYS A 753 -28.64 5.82 -26.83
C LYS A 753 -29.88 5.03 -27.24
N LEU A 754 -30.93 4.92 -26.42
CA LEU A 754 -32.21 4.35 -26.86
C LEU A 754 -32.86 5.17 -28.00
N PHE A 755 -32.86 6.50 -27.89
CA PHE A 755 -33.45 7.43 -28.85
C PHE A 755 -32.65 7.55 -30.15
N GLU A 756 -31.31 7.55 -30.06
CA GLU A 756 -30.40 7.49 -31.21
C GLU A 756 -30.39 6.12 -31.84
N ILE A 757 -30.58 5.01 -31.11
CA ILE A 757 -30.82 3.70 -31.72
C ILE A 757 -32.12 3.72 -32.52
N GLU A 758 -33.20 4.36 -32.06
CA GLU A 758 -34.42 4.53 -32.84
C GLU A 758 -34.26 5.47 -34.06
N LYS A 759 -33.46 6.53 -33.92
CA LYS A 759 -33.13 7.48 -34.99
C LYS A 759 -32.18 6.87 -36.02
N LEU A 760 -31.17 6.10 -35.58
CA LEU A 760 -30.25 5.30 -36.40
C LEU A 760 -31.00 4.19 -37.13
N LYS A 761 -31.99 3.53 -36.50
CA LYS A 761 -32.88 2.58 -37.21
C LYS A 761 -33.68 3.26 -38.33
N LYS A 762 -34.06 4.52 -38.17
CA LYS A 762 -34.72 5.34 -39.19
C LYS A 762 -33.76 5.79 -40.30
N MET A 763 -32.55 6.24 -39.94
CA MET A 763 -31.52 6.71 -40.89
C MET A 763 -30.81 5.56 -41.64
N MET A 764 -30.63 4.39 -41.02
CA MET A 764 -30.15 3.17 -41.66
C MET A 764 -31.12 2.62 -42.71
N HIS A 765 -32.40 3.04 -42.68
CA HIS A 765 -33.36 2.75 -43.72
C HIS A 765 -33.20 3.65 -44.96
N GLU A 766 -32.47 4.77 -44.83
CA GLU A 766 -32.38 5.81 -45.87
C GLU A 766 -30.96 5.98 -46.47
N GLU A 767 -29.85 5.68 -45.76
CA GLU A 767 -28.48 5.92 -46.27
C GLU A 767 -27.48 4.76 -46.04
N GLY A 768 -27.67 3.63 -46.72
CA GLY A 768 -26.71 2.52 -46.68
C GLY A 768 -25.45 2.75 -47.51
N MET A 769 -24.37 3.34 -46.96
CA MET A 769 -23.00 3.26 -47.53
C MET A 769 -21.91 3.61 -46.51
N LYS A 770 -21.38 2.61 -45.78
CA LYS A 770 -20.02 2.61 -45.16
C LYS A 770 -19.56 1.27 -44.53
N GLY A 771 -20.36 0.19 -44.59
CA GLY A 771 -20.01 -1.14 -44.04
C GLY A 771 -19.23 -2.10 -44.97
N THR A 772 -18.71 -1.63 -46.10
CA THR A 772 -18.43 -2.48 -47.28
C THR A 772 -17.16 -3.35 -47.25
N GLU A 773 -16.31 -3.31 -46.23
CA GLU A 773 -15.13 -4.19 -46.15
C GLU A 773 -15.25 -5.32 -45.14
N ILE A 774 -16.00 -5.12 -44.05
CA ILE A 774 -16.30 -6.16 -43.06
C ILE A 774 -17.53 -6.97 -43.49
N MET A 775 -18.53 -6.34 -44.13
CA MET A 775 -19.73 -7.02 -44.67
C MET A 775 -19.43 -8.02 -45.79
N LYS A 776 -18.32 -7.87 -46.53
CA LYS A 776 -17.93 -8.83 -47.58
C LYS A 776 -17.50 -10.19 -47.03
N LYS A 777 -17.18 -10.29 -45.74
CA LYS A 777 -16.74 -11.55 -45.13
C LYS A 777 -17.91 -12.39 -44.60
N ILE A 778 -19.00 -11.76 -44.17
CA ILE A 778 -20.21 -12.45 -43.68
C ILE A 778 -21.13 -12.72 -44.88
N ASP A 779 -21.58 -13.96 -45.04
CA ASP A 779 -22.42 -14.39 -46.17
C ASP A 779 -21.85 -14.07 -47.58
N ASP A 780 -20.54 -13.83 -47.69
CA ASP A 780 -19.88 -13.26 -48.90
C ASP A 780 -20.48 -11.90 -49.35
N GLY A 781 -21.12 -11.17 -48.42
CA GLY A 781 -21.89 -9.96 -48.70
C GLY A 781 -23.25 -10.20 -49.35
N ARG A 782 -23.80 -11.42 -49.31
CA ARG A 782 -25.00 -11.84 -50.06
C ARG A 782 -26.17 -12.32 -49.20
N THR A 783 -26.29 -11.85 -47.96
CA THR A 783 -27.31 -12.31 -46.99
C THR A 783 -28.72 -12.38 -47.58
N GLU A 784 -29.22 -11.31 -48.20
CA GLU A 784 -30.57 -11.31 -48.81
C GLU A 784 -30.71 -12.31 -49.95
N GLN A 785 -29.71 -12.44 -50.82
CA GLN A 785 -29.74 -13.42 -51.92
C GLN A 785 -29.77 -14.85 -51.38
N LEU A 786 -29.02 -15.13 -50.31
CA LEU A 786 -29.05 -16.44 -49.66
C LEU A 786 -30.41 -16.71 -49.01
N LEU A 787 -31.02 -15.70 -48.36
CA LEU A 787 -32.37 -15.82 -47.78
C LEU A 787 -33.44 -16.01 -48.86
N ASP A 788 -33.35 -15.33 -50.00
CA ASP A 788 -34.26 -15.52 -51.13
C ASP A 788 -34.09 -16.90 -51.75
N MET A 789 -32.84 -17.38 -51.89
CA MET A 789 -32.59 -18.76 -52.30
C MET A 789 -33.19 -19.77 -51.32
N ILE A 790 -33.15 -19.49 -50.00
CA ILE A 790 -33.76 -20.29 -48.92
C ILE A 790 -35.30 -20.19 -48.92
N LYS A 791 -35.89 -19.07 -49.32
CA LYS A 791 -37.36 -18.92 -49.41
C LYS A 791 -37.92 -19.48 -50.72
N ASN A 792 -37.12 -19.51 -51.79
CA ASN A 792 -37.57 -20.01 -53.09
C ASN A 792 -37.68 -21.56 -53.09
N PRO A 793 -38.90 -22.11 -53.26
CA PRO A 793 -39.14 -23.56 -53.21
C PRO A 793 -38.49 -24.33 -54.37
N ASP A 794 -38.18 -23.67 -55.49
CA ASP A 794 -37.59 -24.30 -56.67
C ASP A 794 -36.07 -24.48 -56.56
N THR A 795 -35.44 -23.89 -55.54
CA THR A 795 -34.00 -24.02 -55.31
C THR A 795 -33.64 -25.46 -54.91
N SER A 796 -32.76 -26.11 -55.68
CA SER A 796 -32.28 -27.47 -55.38
C SER A 796 -31.60 -27.54 -54.01
N LYS A 797 -32.06 -28.48 -53.17
CA LYS A 797 -31.56 -28.71 -51.79
C LYS A 797 -30.06 -28.96 -51.71
N ASN A 798 -29.49 -29.62 -52.73
CA ASN A 798 -28.05 -29.90 -52.79
C ASN A 798 -27.27 -28.66 -53.22
N ASN A 799 -27.75 -27.92 -54.22
CA ASN A 799 -27.10 -26.69 -54.68
C ASN A 799 -27.12 -25.61 -53.59
N LEU A 800 -28.22 -25.49 -52.83
CA LEU A 800 -28.32 -24.56 -51.71
C LEU A 800 -27.33 -24.93 -50.59
N LYS A 801 -27.29 -26.21 -50.20
CA LYS A 801 -26.32 -26.72 -49.22
C LYS A 801 -24.86 -26.47 -49.66
N ASP A 802 -24.50 -26.77 -50.90
CA ASP A 802 -23.12 -26.59 -51.41
C ASP A 802 -22.74 -25.10 -51.48
N THR A 803 -23.72 -24.24 -51.80
CA THR A 803 -23.54 -22.77 -51.77
C THR A 803 -23.26 -22.28 -50.35
N LEU A 804 -24.05 -22.73 -49.36
CA LEU A 804 -23.87 -22.33 -47.95
C LEU A 804 -22.56 -22.85 -47.36
N ILE A 805 -22.16 -24.10 -47.65
CA ILE A 805 -20.87 -24.68 -47.20
C ILE A 805 -19.67 -23.91 -47.75
N ARG A 806 -19.75 -23.39 -48.98
CA ARG A 806 -18.66 -22.60 -49.59
C ARG A 806 -18.39 -21.28 -48.83
N ILE A 807 -19.41 -20.76 -48.15
CA ILE A 807 -19.36 -19.48 -47.43
C ILE A 807 -19.06 -19.69 -45.93
N SER A 808 -19.23 -20.92 -45.43
CA SER A 808 -18.78 -21.32 -44.09
C SER A 808 -17.28 -21.06 -43.87
N PRO A 809 -16.84 -20.66 -42.66
CA PRO A 809 -17.63 -20.57 -41.43
C PRO A 809 -18.34 -19.22 -41.24
N TYR A 810 -18.43 -18.36 -42.26
CA TYR A 810 -18.89 -16.98 -42.11
C TYR A 810 -20.36 -16.76 -42.46
N LEU A 811 -21.19 -17.80 -42.36
CA LEU A 811 -22.63 -17.61 -42.50
C LEU A 811 -23.18 -16.84 -41.30
N SER A 812 -24.12 -15.93 -41.57
CA SER A 812 -24.87 -15.23 -40.53
C SER A 812 -25.83 -16.16 -39.79
N ASP A 813 -26.15 -15.80 -38.55
CA ASP A 813 -27.07 -16.56 -37.71
C ASP A 813 -28.48 -16.59 -38.32
N GLU A 814 -28.88 -15.55 -39.05
CA GLU A 814 -30.15 -15.46 -39.79
C GLU A 814 -30.22 -16.48 -40.94
N VAL A 815 -29.18 -16.54 -41.79
CA VAL A 815 -29.11 -17.51 -42.90
C VAL A 815 -29.07 -18.95 -42.39
N ILE A 816 -28.32 -19.22 -41.32
CA ILE A 816 -28.26 -20.55 -40.73
C ILE A 816 -29.63 -20.94 -40.15
N SER A 817 -30.30 -20.04 -39.43
CA SER A 817 -31.60 -20.30 -38.80
C SER A 817 -32.72 -20.48 -39.82
N ALA A 818 -32.74 -19.65 -40.87
CA ALA A 818 -33.67 -19.81 -41.99
C ALA A 818 -33.45 -21.15 -42.71
N TYR A 819 -32.19 -21.55 -42.92
CA TYR A 819 -31.87 -22.83 -43.57
C TYR A 819 -32.26 -24.05 -42.73
N ILE A 820 -32.08 -23.99 -41.40
CA ILE A 820 -32.58 -25.04 -40.48
C ILE A 820 -34.11 -25.19 -40.64
N THR A 821 -34.81 -24.06 -40.71
CA THR A 821 -36.28 -24.00 -40.77
C THR A 821 -36.83 -24.47 -42.12
N ARG A 822 -36.14 -24.20 -43.23
CA ARG A 822 -36.48 -24.74 -44.57
C ARG A 822 -36.52 -26.26 -44.62
N ASN A 823 -35.77 -26.94 -43.73
CA ASN A 823 -35.78 -28.39 -43.56
C ASN A 823 -35.38 -29.17 -44.83
N ASP A 824 -34.24 -28.81 -45.44
CA ASP A 824 -33.71 -29.40 -46.67
C ASP A 824 -33.11 -30.82 -46.52
N GLY A 825 -33.47 -31.51 -45.44
CA GLY A 825 -33.09 -32.89 -45.17
C GLY A 825 -31.94 -33.00 -44.17
N LYS A 826 -32.09 -33.96 -43.25
CA LYS A 826 -31.22 -34.22 -42.10
C LYS A 826 -29.71 -34.22 -42.40
N LYS A 827 -29.30 -34.65 -43.61
CA LYS A 827 -27.88 -34.72 -44.00
C LYS A 827 -27.33 -33.34 -44.33
N ASN A 828 -28.07 -32.56 -45.10
CA ASN A 828 -27.63 -31.28 -45.62
C ASN A 828 -27.53 -30.24 -44.50
N ILE A 829 -28.55 -30.19 -43.62
CA ILE A 829 -28.56 -29.31 -42.45
C ILE A 829 -27.38 -29.62 -41.51
N SER A 830 -27.14 -30.91 -41.21
CA SER A 830 -26.01 -31.31 -40.35
C SER A 830 -24.65 -30.90 -40.92
N GLN A 831 -24.46 -30.92 -42.25
CA GLN A 831 -23.19 -30.55 -42.87
C GLN A 831 -22.94 -29.04 -42.82
N VAL A 832 -23.97 -28.22 -43.06
CA VAL A 832 -23.87 -26.75 -42.93
C VAL A 832 -23.61 -26.35 -41.47
N LEU A 833 -24.27 -27.01 -40.50
CA LEU A 833 -24.01 -26.74 -39.08
C LEU A 833 -22.60 -27.14 -38.64
N GLU A 834 -22.12 -28.31 -39.09
CA GLU A 834 -20.75 -28.77 -38.81
C GLU A 834 -19.69 -27.81 -39.38
N ALA A 835 -19.95 -27.19 -40.53
CA ALA A 835 -19.04 -26.25 -41.19
C ALA A 835 -19.00 -24.86 -40.52
N ASN A 836 -19.98 -24.53 -39.66
CA ASN A 836 -20.07 -23.25 -38.96
C ASN A 836 -19.87 -23.38 -37.44
N LEU A 837 -19.30 -24.49 -36.96
CA LEU A 837 -19.00 -24.68 -35.53
C LEU A 837 -17.83 -23.79 -35.06
N PRO A 838 -17.88 -23.26 -33.83
CA PRO A 838 -18.98 -23.33 -32.86
C PRO A 838 -20.17 -22.44 -33.27
N LEU A 839 -21.41 -22.92 -33.06
CA LEU A 839 -22.63 -22.13 -33.31
C LEU A 839 -22.81 -21.05 -32.25
N SER A 840 -23.48 -19.94 -32.60
CA SER A 840 -23.97 -18.99 -31.60
C SER A 840 -25.07 -19.62 -30.74
N MET A 841 -25.36 -19.00 -29.60
CA MET A 841 -26.41 -19.48 -28.69
C MET A 841 -27.78 -19.50 -29.39
N GLU A 842 -28.10 -18.48 -30.19
CA GLU A 842 -29.37 -18.36 -30.93
C GLU A 842 -29.56 -19.45 -31.98
N VAL A 843 -28.53 -19.71 -32.78
CA VAL A 843 -28.53 -20.79 -33.78
C VAL A 843 -28.60 -22.14 -33.07
N TYR A 844 -27.87 -22.31 -31.96
CA TYR A 844 -27.87 -23.56 -31.20
C TYR A 844 -29.23 -23.86 -30.55
N GLU A 845 -29.95 -22.85 -30.06
CA GLU A 845 -31.35 -22.99 -29.62
C GLU A 845 -32.27 -23.33 -30.79
N THR A 846 -32.13 -22.66 -31.95
CA THR A 846 -32.88 -23.02 -33.18
C THR A 846 -32.65 -24.49 -33.58
N VAL A 847 -31.43 -25.01 -33.43
CA VAL A 847 -31.11 -26.43 -33.66
C VAL A 847 -31.80 -27.36 -32.65
N LYS A 848 -31.93 -26.96 -31.38
CA LYS A 848 -32.65 -27.71 -30.35
C LYS A 848 -34.15 -27.73 -30.61
N GLU A 849 -34.73 -26.59 -30.96
CA GLU A 849 -36.15 -26.46 -31.30
C GLU A 849 -36.50 -27.29 -32.54
N ASN A 850 -35.58 -27.34 -33.52
CA ASN A 850 -35.73 -28.11 -34.75
C ASN A 850 -35.10 -29.52 -34.70
N LYS A 851 -34.91 -30.10 -33.49
CA LYS A 851 -34.28 -31.42 -33.30
C LYS A 851 -34.92 -32.55 -34.11
N LYS A 852 -36.23 -32.49 -34.35
CA LYS A 852 -36.96 -33.46 -35.20
C LYS A 852 -36.49 -33.43 -36.67
N SER A 853 -36.16 -32.24 -37.18
CA SER A 853 -35.69 -31.96 -38.54
C SER A 853 -34.25 -32.46 -38.79
N LEU A 854 -33.40 -32.56 -37.75
CA LEU A 854 -32.05 -33.17 -37.83
C LEU A 854 -32.02 -34.68 -37.56
N GLY A 855 -32.91 -35.17 -36.70
CA GLY A 855 -32.90 -36.54 -36.19
C GLY A 855 -31.83 -36.77 -35.10
N ASN A 856 -32.17 -37.60 -34.11
CA ASN A 856 -31.40 -37.77 -32.86
C ASN A 856 -29.90 -38.08 -33.05
N LYS A 857 -29.53 -38.91 -34.05
CA LYS A 857 -28.13 -39.31 -34.28
C LYS A 857 -27.26 -38.13 -34.73
N LYS A 858 -27.79 -37.25 -35.59
CA LYS A 858 -27.03 -36.10 -36.14
C LYS A 858 -27.04 -34.92 -35.19
N PHE A 859 -28.15 -34.67 -34.51
CA PHE A 859 -28.22 -33.69 -33.42
C PHE A 859 -27.14 -33.98 -32.36
N LYS A 860 -27.05 -35.22 -31.85
CA LYS A 860 -26.01 -35.61 -30.87
C LYS A 860 -24.58 -35.41 -31.40
N LYS A 861 -24.36 -35.54 -32.70
CA LYS A 861 -23.05 -35.32 -33.33
C LYS A 861 -22.70 -33.83 -33.36
N VAL A 862 -23.61 -32.98 -33.85
CA VAL A 862 -23.44 -31.52 -33.88
C VAL A 862 -23.26 -30.97 -32.45
N ASP A 863 -24.10 -31.43 -31.52
CA ASP A 863 -24.06 -31.08 -30.10
C ASP A 863 -22.71 -31.42 -29.45
N LYS A 864 -22.22 -32.66 -29.62
CA LYS A 864 -20.91 -33.09 -29.10
C LYS A 864 -19.76 -32.26 -29.69
N LEU A 865 -19.81 -31.93 -30.97
CA LEU A 865 -18.76 -31.14 -31.63
C LEU A 865 -18.81 -29.67 -31.20
N HIS A 866 -20.00 -29.09 -31.06
CA HIS A 866 -20.22 -27.75 -30.54
C HIS A 866 -19.71 -27.63 -29.09
N GLN A 867 -20.11 -28.53 -28.19
CA GLN A 867 -19.65 -28.58 -26.80
C GLN A 867 -18.12 -28.70 -26.70
N LYS A 868 -17.49 -29.52 -27.55
CA LYS A 868 -16.03 -29.69 -27.60
C LYS A 868 -15.30 -28.44 -28.12
N ALA A 869 -15.91 -27.68 -29.02
CA ALA A 869 -15.37 -26.41 -29.51
C ALA A 869 -15.47 -25.32 -28.43
N VAL A 870 -16.62 -25.21 -27.77
CA VAL A 870 -16.86 -24.28 -26.64
C VAL A 870 -15.91 -24.56 -25.48
N SER A 871 -15.70 -25.84 -25.11
CA SER A 871 -14.78 -26.21 -24.02
C SER A 871 -13.30 -25.89 -24.29
N LYS A 872 -12.94 -25.62 -25.56
CA LYS A 872 -11.59 -25.21 -25.97
C LYS A 872 -11.42 -23.68 -26.00
N GLY A 873 -12.41 -22.91 -25.52
CA GLY A 873 -12.37 -21.45 -25.52
C GLY A 873 -12.61 -20.81 -26.88
N GLN A 874 -12.99 -21.60 -27.90
CA GLN A 874 -13.51 -21.07 -29.15
C GLN A 874 -14.98 -20.71 -28.91
N MET A 875 -15.27 -19.47 -28.52
CA MET A 875 -16.64 -18.96 -28.52
C MET A 875 -16.86 -18.19 -29.82
N SER A 876 -17.82 -18.64 -30.64
CA SER A 876 -18.41 -17.77 -31.66
C SER A 876 -19.32 -16.82 -30.92
N GLY A 877 -18.99 -15.53 -30.88
CA GLY A 877 -19.99 -14.51 -30.59
C GLY A 877 -21.17 -14.64 -31.55
N SER A 878 -22.32 -14.06 -31.19
CA SER A 878 -23.42 -13.84 -32.15
C SER A 878 -22.83 -13.23 -33.43
N LYS A 879 -23.09 -13.87 -34.57
CA LYS A 879 -22.76 -13.29 -35.90
C LYS A 879 -23.90 -12.42 -36.39
N THR A 880 -24.63 -11.85 -35.45
CA THR A 880 -25.70 -10.91 -35.65
C THR A 880 -25.12 -9.54 -35.37
N LEU A 881 -25.35 -8.59 -36.29
CA LEU A 881 -24.97 -7.20 -36.17
C LEU A 881 -25.28 -6.68 -34.75
N THR A 882 -24.25 -6.42 -33.94
CA THR A 882 -24.34 -5.43 -32.87
C THR A 882 -23.22 -4.44 -33.12
N VAL A 883 -23.53 -3.44 -33.95
CA VAL A 883 -22.67 -2.27 -34.16
C VAL A 883 -22.87 -1.38 -32.94
N TYR A 884 -21.92 -1.42 -32.00
CA TYR A 884 -21.58 -0.25 -31.20
C TYR A 884 -20.31 0.33 -31.83
N ALA A 885 -20.49 1.42 -32.55
CA ALA A 885 -19.49 2.45 -32.81
C ALA A 885 -20.23 3.78 -32.74
#